data_AF-A0A9E5BCK9-F1
#
_entry.id   AF-A0A9E5BCK9-F1
#
_cell.length_a   1.000
_cell.length_b   1.000
_cell.length_c   1.000
_cell.angle_alpha   90.00
_cell.angle_beta   90.00
_cell.angle_gamma   90.00
#
_symmetry.space_group_name_H-M   'P 1'
#
loop_
_entity.id
_entity.type
_entity.pdbx_description
1 polymer ?
#
loop_
_entity_poly.entity_id
_entity_poly.type
_entity_poly.pdbx_seq_one_letter_code
_entity_poly.pdbx_strand_id
1 'polypeptide(L)'
;MAVVFLAMLAACGGGSGGDTSSGFEWSNECTTAAAEGLPTASKVCADSGLRPVDGGFSFENWGGPVAEDAVTVTTAVAVFGQDGTCARMDGDACVPFPAVQQWIDQTNLSIQGGRCEGMAVLSQRINDEMNSPADFETTATKTVELPKPSVPVAGSISRWWVTQTLSSVAEANARAQGLEPSAIAKNIAQALRAKQGVTLGMYANGMGHAVTPIAVTWADGGKIEVLLYDNNYPGKVTTLTIDEATETWTYDVGAANAGEAGAVWTGTQGSMDYTLMADREGEQKVPWSNDDRSEGAKGSARITVTTGGASIAGVLVTSGEKVVDSRDLASATDGIRIFPSRGGLGTGATVEIPAGLADLKVKPVIGEVLDPAAGDIDLIFAVDSPGPGSVIVRDTVDPDDADYDDFELELSTDEDFESNIDVSADGDIEAGYAFEEEAIEAKLEDGQDLNIGDADAEGAIDISITDESGAELYSLEFDGESAGDGPVASEIDINEETGEVEVTEVPIEAAELDESILEIAAADAQNFEERAAEAETTADESGETTDTDNSGSAPGVSDDDGSPSDDDGTPTSTDGGDTPSNSSDDDGSPNDSGSGGGSSSNDDESPATTEARLSDDDESPATTEARLSDDDDSPATTRAPRPSDDDDSPATTRAPRPSDDDESPATTRAPRPSDDDESPATTRAPQPSDDGGSDTTAVED
;
A
#
# COMPACT_ATOMS: atom_id res chain seq x y z
N MET A 1 38.30 -14.72 17.14
CA MET A 1 37.55 -15.99 17.30
C MET A 1 36.54 -15.99 16.17
N ALA A 2 36.56 -16.98 15.26
CA ALA A 2 35.83 -16.85 14.00
C ALA A 2 34.32 -16.98 14.23
N VAL A 3 33.57 -15.94 13.84
CA VAL A 3 32.12 -16.03 13.61
C VAL A 3 31.93 -16.61 12.22
N VAL A 4 31.07 -17.61 12.08
CA VAL A 4 30.70 -18.18 10.79
C VAL A 4 29.48 -17.43 10.29
N PHE A 5 29.65 -16.58 9.28
CA PHE A 5 28.53 -16.12 8.48
C PHE A 5 27.92 -17.33 7.77
N LEU A 6 26.69 -17.67 8.13
CA LEU A 6 25.88 -18.64 7.41
C LEU A 6 25.02 -17.85 6.43
N ALA A 7 25.52 -17.65 5.21
CA ALA A 7 24.74 -17.00 4.16
C ALA A 7 23.55 -17.88 3.80
N MET A 8 22.34 -17.46 4.20
CA MET A 8 21.10 -18.02 3.67
C MET A 8 20.98 -17.62 2.22
N LEU A 9 21.25 -18.56 1.32
CA LEU A 9 20.82 -18.47 -0.07
C LEU A 9 19.31 -18.70 -0.11
N ALA A 10 18.55 -17.63 0.13
CA ALA A 10 17.13 -17.60 -0.21
C ALA A 10 17.00 -17.96 -1.69
N ALA A 11 16.47 -19.15 -1.96
CA ALA A 11 16.35 -19.66 -3.31
C ALA A 11 15.14 -18.99 -3.97
N CYS A 12 15.36 -17.83 -4.61
CA CYS A 12 14.37 -17.17 -5.46
C CYS A 12 14.04 -18.05 -6.67
N GLY A 13 13.20 -19.06 -6.45
CA GLY A 13 12.67 -19.99 -7.44
C GLY A 13 11.68 -19.27 -8.34
N GLY A 14 12.18 -18.44 -9.26
CA GLY A 14 11.39 -17.69 -10.24
C GLY A 14 10.55 -18.64 -11.09
N GLY A 15 9.31 -18.86 -10.66
CA GLY A 15 8.34 -19.81 -11.22
C GLY A 15 7.75 -19.39 -12.56
N SER A 16 8.58 -18.92 -13.50
CA SER A 16 8.18 -18.59 -14.87
C SER A 16 7.93 -19.87 -15.70
N GLY A 17 6.90 -20.61 -15.32
CA GLY A 17 6.43 -21.80 -16.00
C GLY A 17 5.02 -22.11 -15.54
N GLY A 18 4.03 -21.90 -16.43
CA GLY A 18 2.63 -22.21 -16.13
C GLY A 18 2.44 -23.72 -15.99
N ASP A 19 2.48 -24.23 -14.76
CA ASP A 19 2.07 -25.60 -14.50
C ASP A 19 0.56 -25.74 -14.68
N THR A 20 0.17 -26.44 -15.74
CA THR A 20 -1.21 -26.80 -16.00
C THR A 20 -1.67 -27.79 -14.94
N SER A 21 -2.26 -27.29 -13.84
CA SER A 21 -2.80 -28.10 -12.74
C SER A 21 -3.93 -29.02 -13.22
N SER A 22 -3.58 -30.14 -13.86
CA SER A 22 -4.50 -31.07 -14.51
C SER A 22 -5.22 -31.94 -13.46
N GLY A 23 -6.16 -31.31 -12.76
CA GLY A 23 -6.92 -31.93 -11.66
C GLY A 23 -8.02 -31.06 -11.07
N PHE A 24 -7.84 -29.73 -10.97
CA PHE A 24 -8.86 -28.86 -10.41
C PHE A 24 -10.03 -28.68 -11.39
N GLU A 25 -11.20 -29.15 -10.99
CA GLU A 25 -12.45 -29.15 -11.75
C GLU A 25 -13.58 -28.90 -10.74
N TRP A 26 -14.33 -27.80 -10.86
CA TRP A 26 -15.32 -27.41 -9.85
C TRP A 26 -16.31 -28.52 -9.48
N SER A 27 -16.75 -29.34 -10.44
CA SER A 27 -17.66 -30.46 -10.16
C SER A 27 -17.05 -31.61 -9.33
N ASN A 28 -15.72 -31.70 -9.25
CA ASN A 28 -15.00 -32.67 -8.41
C ASN A 28 -14.62 -32.06 -7.05
N GLU A 29 -14.33 -30.76 -7.02
CA GLU A 29 -13.89 -30.01 -5.86
C GLU A 29 -15.05 -29.64 -4.93
N CYS A 30 -16.18 -29.25 -5.52
CA CYS A 30 -17.36 -28.74 -4.82
C CYS A 30 -18.34 -29.88 -4.57
N THR A 31 -18.15 -30.61 -3.47
CA THR A 31 -18.87 -31.88 -3.21
C THR A 31 -19.60 -31.94 -1.87
N THR A 32 -19.32 -31.02 -0.94
CA THR A 32 -19.96 -30.96 0.38
C THR A 32 -21.23 -30.10 0.35
N ALA A 33 -22.16 -30.38 1.26
CA ALA A 33 -23.28 -29.49 1.52
C ALA A 33 -22.84 -28.34 2.44
N ALA A 34 -23.47 -27.18 2.32
CA ALA A 34 -23.23 -26.02 3.17
C ALA A 34 -23.34 -26.37 4.66
N ALA A 35 -22.35 -25.96 5.45
CA ALA A 35 -22.36 -26.03 6.90
C ALA A 35 -23.30 -24.98 7.50
N GLU A 36 -23.65 -25.13 8.78
CA GLU A 36 -24.53 -24.19 9.48
C GLU A 36 -23.92 -22.76 9.47
N GLY A 37 -24.79 -21.76 9.25
CA GLY A 37 -24.40 -20.35 9.12
C GLY A 37 -24.07 -19.87 7.70
N LEU A 38 -23.91 -20.74 6.71
CA LEU A 38 -23.71 -20.33 5.31
C LEU A 38 -25.05 -20.24 4.54
N PRO A 39 -25.44 -19.08 3.98
CA PRO A 39 -26.75 -18.87 3.36
C PRO A 39 -26.87 -19.34 1.89
N THR A 40 -26.23 -20.46 1.52
CA THR A 40 -26.28 -21.01 0.14
C THR A 40 -26.93 -22.40 0.06
N ALA A 41 -27.43 -22.73 -1.14
CA ALA A 41 -27.87 -24.08 -1.54
C ALA A 41 -26.89 -24.78 -2.50
N SER A 42 -25.82 -24.11 -2.90
CA SER A 42 -24.74 -24.59 -3.78
C SER A 42 -23.86 -25.64 -3.07
N LYS A 43 -23.01 -26.35 -3.84
CA LYS A 43 -22.04 -27.29 -3.26
C LYS A 43 -20.80 -26.51 -2.81
N VAL A 44 -20.35 -26.74 -1.59
CA VAL A 44 -19.16 -26.06 -1.06
C VAL A 44 -17.90 -26.71 -1.60
N CYS A 45 -16.95 -25.88 -2.04
CA CYS A 45 -15.61 -26.24 -2.50
C CYS A 45 -14.59 -26.06 -1.37
N ALA A 46 -14.70 -24.96 -0.62
CA ALA A 46 -13.90 -24.63 0.56
C ALA A 46 -14.75 -23.83 1.57
N ASP A 47 -14.46 -23.99 2.86
CA ASP A 47 -15.08 -23.27 3.98
C ASP A 47 -14.02 -23.12 5.07
N SER A 48 -13.71 -21.88 5.46
CA SER A 48 -12.69 -21.55 6.48
C SER A 48 -13.16 -21.77 7.92
N GLY A 49 -14.46 -22.03 8.11
CA GLY A 49 -15.09 -22.05 9.43
C GLY A 49 -15.52 -20.68 9.96
N LEU A 50 -15.06 -19.57 9.35
CA LEU A 50 -15.40 -18.21 9.78
C LEU A 50 -16.92 -18.00 9.70
N ARG A 51 -17.54 -17.48 10.76
CA ARG A 51 -18.95 -17.06 10.74
C ARG A 51 -19.05 -15.62 11.27
N PRO A 52 -19.56 -14.63 10.52
CA PRO A 52 -19.51 -13.20 10.88
C PRO A 52 -20.17 -12.83 12.21
N VAL A 53 -21.06 -13.68 12.73
CA VAL A 53 -21.69 -13.54 14.06
C VAL A 53 -20.75 -13.79 15.24
N ASP A 54 -19.58 -14.39 14.98
CA ASP A 54 -18.61 -14.84 15.99
C ASP A 54 -17.17 -14.44 15.59
N GLY A 55 -16.75 -14.75 14.35
CA GLY A 55 -15.40 -14.52 13.83
C GLY A 55 -15.20 -13.19 13.08
N GLY A 56 -16.25 -12.40 12.88
CA GLY A 56 -16.14 -11.01 12.42
C GLY A 56 -16.17 -10.03 13.59
N PHE A 57 -15.74 -8.79 13.38
CA PHE A 57 -15.89 -7.72 14.38
C PHE A 57 -17.36 -7.39 14.63
N SER A 58 -17.69 -6.95 15.85
CA SER A 58 -19.04 -6.54 16.27
C SER A 58 -19.44 -5.13 15.80
N PHE A 59 -18.56 -4.44 15.10
CA PHE A 59 -18.68 -3.06 14.66
C PHE A 59 -18.36 -2.91 13.18
N GLU A 60 -18.98 -1.91 12.55
CA GLU A 60 -18.80 -1.59 11.14
C GLU A 60 -17.43 -0.92 10.90
N ASN A 61 -16.93 -1.06 9.67
CA ASN A 61 -15.89 -0.19 9.10
C ASN A 61 -16.26 1.30 9.33
N TRP A 62 -15.25 2.16 9.41
CA TRP A 62 -15.39 3.60 9.62
C TRP A 62 -14.35 4.36 8.83
N GLY A 63 -14.71 5.55 8.37
CA GLY A 63 -13.79 6.60 7.97
C GLY A 63 -13.70 7.71 9.01
N GLY A 64 -13.10 8.83 8.60
CA GLY A 64 -12.82 10.01 9.42
C GLY A 64 -11.52 9.93 10.24
N PRO A 65 -11.20 10.98 11.01
CA PRO A 65 -9.90 11.15 11.67
C PRO A 65 -9.45 9.96 12.50
N VAL A 66 -8.13 9.77 12.56
CA VAL A 66 -7.47 8.78 13.42
C VAL A 66 -7.49 9.20 14.89
N ALA A 67 -7.51 8.23 15.78
CA ALA A 67 -7.48 8.41 17.24
C ALA A 67 -6.66 7.28 17.90
N GLU A 68 -7.30 6.30 18.55
CA GLU A 68 -6.61 5.10 19.08
C GLU A 68 -6.09 4.15 17.98
N ASP A 69 -6.35 4.47 16.71
CA ASP A 69 -5.90 3.80 15.48
C ASP A 69 -4.89 4.62 14.67
N ALA A 70 -4.30 5.68 15.22
CA ALA A 70 -3.28 6.48 14.52
C ALA A 70 -2.04 5.65 14.17
N VAL A 71 -1.54 5.83 12.96
CA VAL A 71 -0.23 5.36 12.53
C VAL A 71 0.83 6.29 13.13
N THR A 72 1.88 5.69 13.67
CA THR A 72 2.93 6.38 14.43
C THR A 72 4.31 5.81 14.09
N VAL A 73 5.37 6.39 14.64
CA VAL A 73 6.72 5.82 14.60
C VAL A 73 6.74 4.38 15.15
N THR A 74 5.92 4.04 16.15
CA THR A 74 5.77 2.65 16.61
C THR A 74 5.20 1.74 15.52
N THR A 75 4.25 2.24 14.73
CA THR A 75 3.68 1.50 13.59
C THR A 75 4.72 1.30 12.48
N ALA A 76 5.55 2.30 12.20
CA ALA A 76 6.66 2.18 11.25
C ALA A 76 7.69 1.13 11.72
N VAL A 77 8.16 1.19 12.98
CA VAL A 77 9.04 0.17 13.58
C VAL A 77 8.41 -1.23 13.51
N ALA A 78 7.09 -1.33 13.68
CA ALA A 78 6.34 -2.59 13.61
C ALA A 78 6.04 -3.11 12.18
N VAL A 79 6.51 -2.42 11.14
CA VAL A 79 6.36 -2.80 9.71
C VAL A 79 7.72 -2.90 9.02
N PHE A 80 8.54 -1.86 9.14
CA PHE A 80 9.87 -1.73 8.50
C PHE A 80 11.05 -2.10 9.41
N GLY A 81 10.79 -2.43 10.68
CA GLY A 81 11.82 -2.65 11.68
C GLY A 81 12.41 -1.34 12.23
N GLN A 82 13.24 -1.46 13.27
CA GLN A 82 13.86 -0.30 13.91
C GLN A 82 14.87 0.40 12.99
N ASP A 83 15.74 -0.35 12.34
CA ASP A 83 16.84 0.18 11.52
C ASP A 83 16.33 0.92 10.26
N GLY A 84 15.20 0.50 9.69
CA GLY A 84 14.53 1.20 8.58
C GLY A 84 13.65 2.38 9.00
N THR A 85 13.49 2.64 10.30
CA THR A 85 12.62 3.71 10.83
C THR A 85 13.40 4.77 11.58
N CYS A 86 14.36 4.37 12.41
CA CYS A 86 15.03 5.20 13.40
C CYS A 86 16.47 5.51 12.96
N ALA A 87 16.71 6.74 12.49
CA ALA A 87 18.05 7.25 12.25
C ALA A 87 18.96 7.06 13.47
N ARG A 88 18.40 7.31 14.66
CA ARG A 88 19.06 7.08 15.95
C ARG A 88 18.05 6.81 17.07
N MET A 89 18.55 6.24 18.16
CA MET A 89 17.79 6.07 19.41
C MET A 89 18.27 7.07 20.47
N ASP A 90 17.36 7.79 21.13
CA ASP A 90 17.64 8.55 22.36
C ASP A 90 17.12 7.78 23.57
N GLY A 91 18.02 7.02 24.21
CA GLY A 91 17.64 6.04 25.23
C GLY A 91 16.83 4.89 24.61
N ASP A 92 15.56 4.81 24.97
CA ASP A 92 14.60 3.81 24.46
C ASP A 92 13.62 4.42 23.42
N ALA A 93 13.70 5.73 23.16
CA ALA A 93 12.89 6.44 22.17
C ALA A 93 13.56 6.49 20.78
N CYS A 94 12.76 6.46 19.72
CA CYS A 94 13.19 6.50 18.32
C CYS A 94 13.17 7.93 17.78
N VAL A 95 14.29 8.42 17.22
CA VAL A 95 14.28 9.62 16.37
C VAL A 95 14.14 9.14 14.93
N PRO A 96 12.98 9.35 14.29
CA PRO A 96 12.73 8.81 12.96
C PRO A 96 13.50 9.56 11.87
N PHE A 97 13.68 8.93 10.71
CA PHE A 97 14.05 9.64 9.48
C PHE A 97 12.92 10.62 9.08
N PRO A 98 13.19 11.75 8.38
CA PRO A 98 12.13 12.70 7.99
C PRO A 98 11.05 12.08 7.09
N ALA A 99 11.43 11.23 6.13
CA ALA A 99 10.49 10.53 5.24
C ALA A 99 9.49 9.62 5.99
N VAL A 100 9.85 9.09 7.18
CA VAL A 100 8.90 8.34 8.03
C VAL A 100 7.74 9.23 8.48
N GLN A 101 7.98 10.53 8.71
CA GLN A 101 6.93 11.47 9.13
C GLN A 101 6.01 11.83 7.97
N GLN A 102 6.56 12.08 6.78
CA GLN A 102 5.80 12.29 5.55
C GLN A 102 4.92 11.06 5.24
N TRP A 103 5.47 9.86 5.36
CA TRP A 103 4.73 8.60 5.25
C TRP A 103 3.65 8.44 6.35
N ILE A 104 3.91 8.86 7.59
CA ILE A 104 2.92 8.87 8.69
C ILE A 104 1.76 9.82 8.36
N ASP A 105 2.02 11.02 7.83
CA ASP A 105 1.00 12.01 7.46
C ASP A 105 0.09 11.46 6.34
N GLN A 106 0.70 11.06 5.21
CA GLN A 106 0.07 10.43 4.05
C GLN A 106 -0.79 9.23 4.46
N THR A 107 -0.25 8.34 5.29
CA THR A 107 -0.93 7.12 5.74
C THR A 107 -2.09 7.46 6.68
N ASN A 108 -1.91 8.39 7.63
CA ASN A 108 -2.99 8.79 8.53
C ASN A 108 -4.13 9.49 7.80
N LEU A 109 -3.85 10.31 6.77
CA LEU A 109 -4.90 10.88 5.92
C LEU A 109 -5.60 9.78 5.12
N SER A 110 -4.87 8.88 4.44
CA SER A 110 -5.50 7.83 3.62
C SER A 110 -6.37 6.86 4.44
N ILE A 111 -5.95 6.51 5.66
CA ILE A 111 -6.76 5.72 6.61
C ILE A 111 -8.12 6.37 6.91
N GLN A 112 -8.27 7.70 6.79
CA GLN A 112 -9.56 8.38 6.98
C GLN A 112 -10.63 7.95 5.95
N GLY A 113 -10.26 7.47 4.75
CA GLY A 113 -11.23 6.90 3.81
C GLY A 113 -11.82 5.56 4.27
N GLY A 114 -11.08 4.83 5.11
CA GLY A 114 -11.63 3.80 5.97
C GLY A 114 -10.69 2.63 6.22
N ARG A 115 -11.10 1.70 7.10
CA ARG A 115 -10.26 0.65 7.68
C ARG A 115 -10.53 -0.77 7.14
N CYS A 116 -11.21 -0.93 5.99
CA CYS A 116 -11.60 -2.24 5.43
C CYS A 116 -10.47 -3.27 5.40
N GLU A 117 -9.31 -2.92 4.83
CA GLU A 117 -8.14 -3.79 4.71
C GLU A 117 -7.71 -4.38 6.06
N GLY A 118 -7.45 -3.52 7.05
CA GLY A 118 -7.02 -3.93 8.38
C GLY A 118 -8.02 -4.83 9.09
N MET A 119 -9.32 -4.55 8.92
CA MET A 119 -10.38 -5.40 9.47
C MET A 119 -10.47 -6.76 8.75
N ALA A 120 -10.31 -6.80 7.44
CA ALA A 120 -10.31 -8.04 6.66
C ALA A 120 -9.12 -8.92 7.06
N VAL A 121 -7.90 -8.37 7.00
CA VAL A 121 -6.66 -9.05 7.36
C VAL A 121 -6.70 -9.58 8.80
N LEU A 122 -7.00 -8.73 9.79
CA LEU A 122 -6.97 -9.15 11.19
C LEU A 122 -8.06 -10.19 11.54
N SER A 123 -9.25 -10.08 10.95
CA SER A 123 -10.30 -11.11 11.15
C SER A 123 -9.91 -12.45 10.54
N GLN A 124 -9.20 -12.46 9.41
CA GLN A 124 -8.68 -13.69 8.80
C GLN A 124 -7.53 -14.31 9.61
N ARG A 125 -6.60 -13.50 10.14
CA ARG A 125 -5.52 -13.98 11.03
C ARG A 125 -6.08 -14.69 12.26
N ILE A 126 -7.11 -14.11 12.89
CA ILE A 126 -7.79 -14.70 14.04
C ILE A 126 -8.53 -15.99 13.65
N ASN A 127 -9.18 -16.05 12.49
CA ASN A 127 -9.84 -17.27 12.02
C ASN A 127 -8.86 -18.43 11.75
N ASP A 128 -7.74 -18.13 11.11
CA ASP A 128 -6.74 -19.13 10.74
C ASP A 128 -5.86 -19.57 11.93
N GLU A 129 -6.10 -19.03 13.13
CA GLU A 129 -5.38 -19.29 14.39
C GLU A 129 -3.94 -18.72 14.41
N MET A 130 -3.68 -17.67 13.60
CA MET A 130 -2.42 -16.91 13.60
C MET A 130 -2.35 -15.91 14.78
N ASN A 131 -3.50 -15.37 15.18
CA ASN A 131 -3.68 -14.60 16.42
C ASN A 131 -4.80 -15.20 17.27
N SER A 132 -4.75 -14.95 18.58
CA SER A 132 -5.83 -15.19 19.51
C SER A 132 -6.55 -13.87 19.84
N PRO A 133 -7.88 -13.83 19.99
CA PRO A 133 -8.59 -12.66 20.50
C PRO A 133 -8.08 -12.19 21.87
N ALA A 134 -7.52 -13.12 22.67
CA ALA A 134 -6.95 -12.83 23.98
C ALA A 134 -5.67 -11.97 23.92
N ASP A 135 -5.03 -11.86 22.76
CA ASP A 135 -3.82 -11.05 22.54
C ASP A 135 -4.16 -9.55 22.52
N PHE A 136 -5.39 -9.20 22.11
CA PHE A 136 -5.88 -7.81 22.03
C PHE A 136 -6.82 -7.43 23.18
N GLU A 137 -7.58 -8.38 23.72
CA GLU A 137 -8.38 -8.23 24.94
C GLU A 137 -8.39 -9.55 25.71
N THR A 138 -7.73 -9.58 26.87
CA THR A 138 -7.45 -10.78 27.69
C THR A 138 -8.66 -11.66 28.06
N THR A 139 -9.88 -11.13 27.98
CA THR A 139 -11.13 -11.85 28.26
C THR A 139 -11.90 -12.29 27.01
N ALA A 140 -11.49 -11.86 25.82
CA ALA A 140 -12.08 -12.24 24.56
C ALA A 140 -11.69 -13.68 24.16
N THR A 141 -12.65 -14.37 23.56
CA THR A 141 -12.51 -15.72 23.00
C THR A 141 -12.90 -15.79 21.52
N LYS A 142 -13.38 -14.67 20.96
CA LYS A 142 -13.85 -14.52 19.58
C LYS A 142 -13.60 -13.09 19.07
N THR A 143 -13.46 -12.91 17.76
CA THR A 143 -13.33 -11.59 17.11
C THR A 143 -14.48 -10.63 17.45
N VAL A 144 -15.71 -11.16 17.55
CA VAL A 144 -16.91 -10.36 17.88
C VAL A 144 -16.88 -9.75 19.29
N GLU A 145 -16.04 -10.28 20.17
CA GLU A 145 -15.88 -9.83 21.56
C GLU A 145 -14.83 -8.70 21.70
N LEU A 146 -14.08 -8.39 20.63
CA LEU A 146 -13.10 -7.31 20.61
C LEU A 146 -13.77 -5.91 20.58
N PRO A 147 -13.34 -4.96 21.42
CA PRO A 147 -13.84 -3.58 21.41
C PRO A 147 -13.29 -2.78 20.22
N LYS A 148 -13.97 -1.69 19.83
CA LYS A 148 -13.54 -0.83 18.71
C LYS A 148 -12.38 0.10 19.08
N PRO A 149 -12.56 1.18 19.87
CA PRO A 149 -11.43 2.02 20.31
C PRO A 149 -10.73 1.37 21.52
N SER A 150 -9.78 0.48 21.24
CA SER A 150 -8.67 0.17 22.15
C SER A 150 -7.38 0.06 21.34
N VAL A 151 -6.28 0.61 21.85
CA VAL A 151 -5.00 0.67 21.12
C VAL A 151 -4.57 -0.71 20.57
N PRO A 152 -4.67 -1.84 21.31
CA PRO A 152 -4.33 -3.15 20.76
C PRO A 152 -5.17 -3.57 19.55
N VAL A 153 -6.48 -3.31 19.53
CA VAL A 153 -7.35 -3.69 18.40
C VAL A 153 -7.23 -2.69 17.26
N ALA A 154 -7.36 -1.40 17.59
CA ALA A 154 -7.46 -0.29 16.66
C ALA A 154 -6.11 -0.01 15.97
N GLY A 155 -5.01 0.03 16.73
CA GLY A 155 -3.65 0.13 16.19
C GLY A 155 -3.24 -1.11 15.38
N SER A 156 -3.68 -2.32 15.75
CA SER A 156 -3.45 -3.53 14.93
C SER A 156 -4.25 -3.51 13.63
N ILE A 157 -5.48 -2.98 13.63
CA ILE A 157 -6.24 -2.73 12.39
C ILE A 157 -5.45 -1.78 11.48
N SER A 158 -4.95 -0.65 11.99
CA SER A 158 -4.15 0.28 11.16
C SER A 158 -2.82 -0.30 10.68
N ARG A 159 -2.10 -1.06 11.53
CA ARG A 159 -0.87 -1.75 11.09
C ARG A 159 -1.14 -2.79 10.00
N TRP A 160 -2.24 -3.52 10.07
CA TRP A 160 -2.63 -4.45 9.00
C TRP A 160 -3.20 -3.74 7.76
N TRP A 161 -3.86 -2.60 7.93
CA TRP A 161 -4.27 -1.73 6.82
C TRP A 161 -3.07 -1.21 6.04
N VAL A 162 -2.00 -0.81 6.74
CA VAL A 162 -0.73 -0.34 6.14
C VAL A 162 -0.18 -1.36 5.15
N THR A 163 -0.37 -2.67 5.38
CA THR A 163 0.26 -3.67 4.51
C THR A 163 -0.15 -3.61 3.04
N GLN A 164 -1.25 -2.92 2.68
CA GLN A 164 -1.60 -2.71 1.27
C GLN A 164 -0.68 -1.77 0.48
N THR A 165 0.10 -0.92 1.15
CA THR A 165 1.01 0.04 0.50
C THR A 165 2.40 -0.55 0.19
N LEU A 166 2.66 -1.79 0.63
CA LEU A 166 3.97 -2.43 0.54
C LEU A 166 4.28 -2.97 -0.87
N SER A 167 5.56 -2.90 -1.27
CA SER A 167 6.08 -3.47 -2.54
C SER A 167 5.60 -4.91 -2.78
N SER A 168 5.67 -5.73 -1.73
CA SER A 168 5.26 -7.14 -1.67
C SER A 168 3.79 -7.38 -2.01
N VAL A 169 2.89 -6.59 -1.42
CA VAL A 169 1.44 -6.67 -1.68
C VAL A 169 1.06 -6.06 -3.04
N ALA A 170 1.68 -4.95 -3.45
CA ALA A 170 1.47 -4.36 -4.77
C ALA A 170 1.87 -5.34 -5.90
N GLU A 171 2.98 -6.07 -5.75
CA GLU A 171 3.33 -7.20 -6.61
C GLU A 171 2.30 -8.33 -6.59
N ALA A 172 1.89 -8.79 -5.41
CA ALA A 172 0.93 -9.90 -5.26
C ALA A 172 -0.43 -9.57 -5.90
N ASN A 173 -0.94 -8.36 -5.64
CA ASN A 173 -2.18 -7.87 -6.21
C ASN A 173 -2.08 -7.78 -7.74
N ALA A 174 -0.99 -7.24 -8.31
CA ALA A 174 -0.82 -7.19 -9.76
C ALA A 174 -0.73 -8.59 -10.41
N ARG A 175 -0.06 -9.55 -9.75
CA ARG A 175 -0.05 -10.97 -10.18
C ARG A 175 -1.46 -11.57 -10.18
N ALA A 176 -2.29 -11.24 -9.19
CA ALA A 176 -3.67 -11.72 -9.06
C ALA A 176 -4.64 -11.01 -10.03
N GLN A 177 -4.55 -9.69 -10.21
CA GLN A 177 -5.33 -8.90 -11.18
C GLN A 177 -5.13 -9.40 -12.61
N GLY A 178 -3.95 -9.93 -12.93
CA GLY A 178 -3.63 -10.59 -14.20
C GLY A 178 -4.38 -11.92 -14.45
N LEU A 179 -5.13 -12.44 -13.47
CA LEU A 179 -5.91 -13.67 -13.58
C LEU A 179 -7.40 -13.41 -13.86
N GLU A 180 -8.04 -14.36 -14.55
CA GLU A 180 -9.49 -14.38 -14.70
C GLU A 180 -10.18 -14.58 -13.32
N PRO A 181 -11.34 -13.95 -13.04
CA PRO A 181 -12.08 -14.11 -11.79
C PRO A 181 -12.32 -15.56 -11.34
N SER A 182 -12.60 -16.49 -12.25
CA SER A 182 -12.73 -17.91 -11.90
C SER A 182 -11.42 -18.53 -11.39
N ALA A 183 -10.27 -18.11 -11.92
CA ALA A 183 -8.96 -18.53 -11.44
C ALA A 183 -8.62 -17.91 -10.07
N ILE A 184 -9.01 -16.65 -9.83
CA ILE A 184 -8.90 -16.01 -8.51
C ILE A 184 -9.74 -16.79 -7.48
N ALA A 185 -11.01 -17.10 -7.78
CA ALA A 185 -11.87 -17.87 -6.88
C ALA A 185 -11.35 -19.29 -6.62
N LYS A 186 -10.69 -19.93 -7.60
CA LYS A 186 -9.98 -21.20 -7.42
C LYS A 186 -8.83 -21.05 -6.41
N ASN A 187 -7.99 -20.02 -6.58
CA ASN A 187 -6.83 -19.80 -5.71
C ASN A 187 -7.28 -19.47 -4.27
N ILE A 188 -8.34 -18.67 -4.10
CA ILE A 188 -9.02 -18.46 -2.81
C ILE A 188 -9.50 -19.79 -2.23
N ALA A 189 -10.17 -20.64 -3.02
CA ALA A 189 -10.63 -21.95 -2.53
C ALA A 189 -9.48 -22.87 -2.09
N GLN A 190 -8.30 -22.76 -2.70
CA GLN A 190 -7.10 -23.48 -2.27
C GLN A 190 -6.53 -22.88 -0.97
N ALA A 191 -6.39 -21.55 -0.90
CA ALA A 191 -5.85 -20.84 0.26
C ALA A 191 -6.69 -21.03 1.53
N LEU A 192 -8.03 -21.04 1.43
CA LEU A 192 -8.93 -21.32 2.55
C LEU A 192 -8.79 -22.74 3.11
N ARG A 193 -8.47 -23.73 2.25
CA ARG A 193 -8.21 -25.11 2.68
C ARG A 193 -6.84 -25.27 3.34
N ALA A 194 -5.90 -24.39 3.00
CA ALA A 194 -4.52 -24.41 3.46
C ALA A 194 -4.23 -23.43 4.62
N LYS A 195 -5.24 -22.68 5.11
CA LYS A 195 -5.08 -21.62 6.13
C LYS A 195 -3.96 -20.61 5.79
N GLN A 196 -3.92 -20.17 4.53
CA GLN A 196 -2.92 -19.23 4.03
C GLN A 196 -3.25 -17.74 4.30
N GLY A 197 -4.30 -17.48 5.09
CA GLY A 197 -4.72 -16.13 5.45
C GLY A 197 -5.09 -15.25 4.25
N VAL A 198 -6.05 -15.71 3.43
CA VAL A 198 -6.43 -15.01 2.21
C VAL A 198 -7.43 -13.87 2.46
N THR A 199 -7.20 -12.75 1.78
CA THR A 199 -8.10 -11.59 1.68
C THR A 199 -8.45 -11.35 0.20
N LEU A 200 -9.59 -10.71 -0.07
CA LEU A 200 -10.08 -10.43 -1.43
C LEU A 200 -10.22 -8.90 -1.62
N GLY A 201 -9.49 -8.35 -2.59
CA GLY A 201 -9.70 -7.00 -3.10
C GLY A 201 -10.76 -6.96 -4.19
N MET A 202 -11.64 -5.95 -4.16
CA MET A 202 -12.65 -5.68 -5.19
C MET A 202 -12.57 -4.21 -5.60
N TYR A 203 -12.62 -3.93 -6.90
CA TYR A 203 -12.44 -2.57 -7.45
C TYR A 203 -13.57 -2.17 -8.41
N ALA A 204 -14.16 -1.00 -8.19
CA ALA A 204 -15.17 -0.43 -9.08
C ALA A 204 -15.24 1.10 -8.96
N ASN A 205 -15.42 1.79 -10.09
CA ASN A 205 -15.61 3.25 -10.19
C ASN A 205 -14.59 4.09 -9.37
N GLY A 206 -13.29 3.76 -9.47
CA GLY A 206 -12.21 4.43 -8.73
C GLY A 206 -12.11 4.09 -7.24
N MET A 207 -12.85 3.10 -6.74
CA MET A 207 -12.89 2.73 -5.32
C MET A 207 -12.37 1.30 -5.10
N GLY A 208 -11.71 1.07 -3.96
CA GLY A 208 -11.28 -0.25 -3.50
C GLY A 208 -12.02 -0.70 -2.24
N HIS A 209 -12.34 -1.99 -2.15
CA HIS A 209 -12.86 -2.64 -0.95
C HIS A 209 -12.07 -3.91 -0.63
N ALA A 210 -11.90 -4.21 0.65
CA ALA A 210 -11.25 -5.41 1.16
C ALA A 210 -12.20 -6.20 2.07
N VAL A 211 -12.35 -7.49 1.75
CA VAL A 211 -13.26 -8.40 2.44
C VAL A 211 -12.58 -9.75 2.69
N THR A 212 -13.11 -10.53 3.62
CA THR A 212 -12.54 -11.83 4.00
C THR A 212 -13.35 -12.98 3.40
N PRO A 213 -12.78 -13.79 2.48
CA PRO A 213 -13.44 -14.98 1.97
C PRO A 213 -13.69 -16.01 3.07
N ILE A 214 -14.95 -16.41 3.22
CA ILE A 214 -15.37 -17.46 4.16
C ILE A 214 -15.40 -18.81 3.44
N ALA A 215 -16.05 -18.85 2.29
CA ALA A 215 -16.28 -20.09 1.56
C ALA A 215 -16.41 -19.83 0.07
N VAL A 216 -15.92 -20.77 -0.74
CA VAL A 216 -16.13 -20.79 -2.18
C VAL A 216 -17.05 -21.95 -2.51
N THR A 217 -18.08 -21.70 -3.30
CA THR A 217 -19.11 -22.69 -3.65
C THR A 217 -19.44 -22.62 -5.13
N TRP A 218 -19.98 -23.70 -5.68
CA TRP A 218 -20.28 -23.82 -7.10
C TRP A 218 -21.67 -24.41 -7.35
N ALA A 219 -22.38 -23.81 -8.30
CA ALA A 219 -23.67 -24.26 -8.77
C ALA A 219 -23.56 -24.96 -10.13
N ASP A 220 -24.35 -26.02 -10.32
CA ASP A 220 -24.41 -26.80 -11.57
C ASP A 220 -24.88 -25.92 -12.74
N GLY A 221 -23.96 -25.22 -13.41
CA GLY A 221 -24.27 -24.25 -14.46
C GLY A 221 -23.21 -23.20 -14.80
N GLY A 222 -22.02 -23.20 -14.18
CA GLY A 222 -20.96 -22.24 -14.49
C GLY A 222 -20.95 -20.99 -13.60
N LYS A 223 -21.48 -21.11 -12.36
CA LYS A 223 -21.58 -20.00 -11.41
C LYS A 223 -20.87 -20.35 -10.11
N ILE A 224 -19.92 -19.50 -9.75
CA ILE A 224 -19.16 -19.58 -8.50
C ILE A 224 -19.73 -18.52 -7.55
N GLU A 225 -19.97 -18.88 -6.29
CA GLU A 225 -20.35 -17.97 -5.21
C GLU A 225 -19.20 -17.92 -4.20
N VAL A 226 -18.59 -16.74 -4.02
CA VAL A 226 -17.66 -16.47 -2.93
C VAL A 226 -18.46 -15.82 -1.80
N LEU A 227 -18.59 -16.54 -0.69
CA LEU A 227 -19.26 -16.10 0.54
C LEU A 227 -18.25 -15.33 1.39
N LEU A 228 -18.65 -14.18 1.92
CA LEU A 228 -17.74 -13.18 2.47
C LEU A 228 -18.14 -12.75 3.88
N TYR A 229 -17.14 -12.47 4.72
CA TYR A 229 -17.26 -11.50 5.80
C TYR A 229 -16.92 -10.14 5.21
N ASP A 230 -17.93 -9.28 5.15
CA ASP A 230 -17.74 -7.87 4.86
C ASP A 230 -17.77 -7.09 6.19
N ASN A 231 -16.70 -6.32 6.44
CA ASN A 231 -16.53 -5.49 7.62
C ASN A 231 -17.46 -4.25 7.63
N ASN A 232 -18.07 -3.87 6.50
CA ASN A 232 -19.20 -2.95 6.44
C ASN A 232 -20.53 -3.58 6.90
N TYR A 233 -20.61 -4.92 7.08
CA TYR A 233 -21.85 -5.62 7.45
C TYR A 233 -21.70 -6.66 8.59
N PRO A 234 -21.37 -6.23 9.82
CA PRO A 234 -21.20 -7.11 10.99
C PRO A 234 -22.32 -8.13 11.22
N GLY A 235 -21.94 -9.34 11.59
CA GLY A 235 -22.88 -10.43 11.85
C GLY A 235 -23.56 -11.04 10.61
N LYS A 236 -23.24 -10.57 9.39
CA LYS A 236 -23.86 -11.02 8.14
C LYS A 236 -22.84 -11.62 7.19
N VAL A 237 -23.27 -12.62 6.42
CA VAL A 237 -22.53 -13.15 5.27
C VAL A 237 -23.04 -12.43 4.02
N THR A 238 -22.13 -11.88 3.23
CA THR A 238 -22.44 -11.33 1.89
C THR A 238 -21.90 -12.26 0.81
N THR A 239 -22.14 -11.97 -0.48
CA THR A 239 -21.79 -12.89 -1.57
C THR A 239 -21.38 -12.15 -2.83
N LEU A 240 -20.18 -12.43 -3.32
CA LEU A 240 -19.74 -12.10 -4.68
C LEU A 240 -20.02 -13.30 -5.58
N THR A 241 -20.60 -13.05 -6.76
CA THR A 241 -20.92 -14.08 -7.76
C THR A 241 -20.04 -13.90 -8.99
N ILE A 242 -19.47 -14.98 -9.51
CA ILE A 242 -18.70 -15.01 -10.78
C ILE A 242 -19.45 -15.89 -11.78
N ASP A 243 -19.46 -15.46 -13.05
CA ASP A 243 -19.97 -16.24 -14.19
C ASP A 243 -18.80 -16.69 -15.07
N GLU A 244 -18.50 -17.99 -15.07
CA GLU A 244 -17.37 -18.60 -15.79
C GLU A 244 -17.50 -18.52 -17.32
N ALA A 245 -18.69 -18.17 -17.85
CA ALA A 245 -18.89 -18.03 -19.29
C ALA A 245 -18.55 -16.63 -19.83
N THR A 246 -18.45 -15.63 -18.95
CA THR A 246 -18.12 -14.24 -19.29
C THR A 246 -16.95 -13.67 -18.50
N GLU A 247 -16.44 -14.39 -17.50
CA GLU A 247 -15.38 -13.94 -16.57
C GLU A 247 -15.68 -12.56 -15.97
N THR A 248 -16.95 -12.39 -15.61
CA THR A 248 -17.51 -11.21 -14.95
C THR A 248 -17.91 -11.56 -13.53
N TRP A 249 -17.55 -10.71 -12.57
CA TRP A 249 -18.02 -10.79 -11.18
C TRP A 249 -19.10 -9.75 -10.89
N THR A 250 -19.87 -9.98 -9.82
CA THR A 250 -20.92 -9.08 -9.35
C THR A 250 -21.05 -9.17 -7.83
N TYR A 251 -21.11 -8.03 -7.16
CA TYR A 251 -21.31 -7.88 -5.73
C TYR A 251 -22.46 -6.90 -5.45
N ASP A 252 -23.46 -7.34 -4.69
CA ASP A 252 -24.61 -6.51 -4.29
C ASP A 252 -24.40 -6.01 -2.86
N VAL A 253 -23.99 -4.75 -2.75
CA VAL A 253 -23.74 -4.04 -1.49
C VAL A 253 -25.03 -3.94 -0.65
N GLY A 254 -26.20 -3.94 -1.31
CA GLY A 254 -27.52 -3.90 -0.67
C GLY A 254 -28.02 -5.25 -0.15
N ALA A 255 -27.51 -6.38 -0.65
CA ALA A 255 -28.01 -7.72 -0.30
C ALA A 255 -27.89 -8.05 1.21
N ALA A 256 -26.99 -7.38 1.93
CA ALA A 256 -26.87 -7.45 3.38
C ALA A 256 -28.07 -6.82 4.14
N ASN A 257 -28.81 -5.89 3.52
CA ASN A 257 -29.87 -5.10 4.13
C ASN A 257 -31.21 -5.37 3.46
N ALA A 258 -32.00 -6.26 4.07
CA ALA A 258 -33.26 -6.77 3.53
C ALA A 258 -34.34 -5.67 3.33
N GLY A 259 -34.34 -5.02 2.16
CA GLY A 259 -35.28 -3.97 1.76
C GLY A 259 -34.62 -2.71 1.20
N GLU A 260 -33.29 -2.62 1.22
CA GLU A 260 -32.54 -1.48 0.69
C GLU A 260 -31.99 -1.80 -0.71
N ALA A 261 -31.98 -0.79 -1.60
CA ALA A 261 -31.36 -0.90 -2.91
C ALA A 261 -29.95 -0.32 -2.82
N GLY A 262 -28.96 -1.19 -2.60
CA GLY A 262 -27.54 -0.80 -2.59
C GLY A 262 -26.98 -0.62 -3.99
N ALA A 263 -25.74 -0.12 -4.06
CA ALA A 263 -24.96 -0.17 -5.29
C ALA A 263 -24.65 -1.63 -5.65
N VAL A 264 -24.67 -1.95 -6.95
CA VAL A 264 -24.18 -3.22 -7.46
C VAL A 264 -22.84 -2.97 -8.12
N TRP A 265 -21.77 -3.51 -7.53
CA TRP A 265 -20.43 -3.48 -8.11
C TRP A 265 -20.30 -4.64 -9.09
N THR A 266 -19.65 -4.40 -10.22
CA THR A 266 -19.42 -5.39 -11.27
C THR A 266 -18.06 -5.17 -11.92
N GLY A 267 -17.40 -6.24 -12.32
CA GLY A 267 -16.09 -6.16 -12.96
C GLY A 267 -15.65 -7.45 -13.62
N THR A 268 -14.36 -7.52 -13.95
CA THR A 268 -13.73 -8.58 -14.77
C THR A 268 -12.33 -8.93 -14.22
N GLN A 269 -11.51 -9.64 -15.00
CA GLN A 269 -10.04 -9.57 -14.91
C GLN A 269 -9.59 -8.11 -14.75
N GLY A 270 -8.52 -7.88 -13.97
CA GLY A 270 -7.98 -6.56 -13.63
C GLY A 270 -8.66 -5.87 -12.45
N SER A 271 -9.97 -6.08 -12.22
CA SER A 271 -10.74 -5.30 -11.22
C SER A 271 -11.06 -6.06 -9.92
N MET A 272 -10.34 -7.15 -9.64
CA MET A 272 -10.35 -7.85 -8.35
C MET A 272 -9.01 -8.57 -8.16
N ASP A 273 -8.66 -8.88 -6.91
CA ASP A 273 -7.44 -9.62 -6.57
C ASP A 273 -7.65 -10.55 -5.36
N TYR A 274 -6.59 -11.26 -4.98
CA TYR A 274 -6.48 -11.84 -3.64
C TYR A 274 -5.06 -11.62 -3.12
N THR A 275 -4.93 -11.33 -1.83
CA THR A 275 -3.65 -11.21 -1.12
C THR A 275 -3.57 -12.30 -0.05
N LEU A 276 -2.48 -13.07 0.01
CA LEU A 276 -2.22 -14.05 1.08
C LEU A 276 -1.48 -13.37 2.24
N MET A 277 -1.47 -14.01 3.42
CA MET A 277 -0.75 -13.45 4.56
C MET A 277 0.77 -13.45 4.33
N ALA A 278 1.30 -14.43 3.60
CA ALA A 278 2.71 -14.50 3.23
C ALA A 278 3.16 -13.39 2.25
N ASP A 279 2.23 -12.68 1.59
CA ASP A 279 2.55 -11.47 0.82
C ASP A 279 2.64 -10.21 1.71
N ARG A 280 2.23 -10.31 3.00
CA ARG A 280 2.13 -9.20 3.98
C ARG A 280 3.07 -9.34 5.19
N GLU A 281 3.71 -10.50 5.33
CA GLU A 281 4.57 -10.87 6.46
C GLU A 281 6.05 -10.97 6.01
N GLY A 282 6.97 -11.00 6.98
CA GLY A 282 8.41 -10.96 6.72
C GLY A 282 9.00 -9.54 6.73
N GLU A 283 10.28 -9.43 6.42
CA GLU A 283 11.03 -8.18 6.35
C GLU A 283 10.50 -7.28 5.22
N GLN A 284 9.84 -6.17 5.58
CA GLN A 284 9.34 -5.20 4.61
C GLN A 284 10.37 -4.09 4.40
N LYS A 285 10.63 -3.80 3.14
CA LYS A 285 11.52 -2.69 2.77
C LYS A 285 10.83 -1.35 2.86
N VAL A 286 11.65 -0.34 3.11
CA VAL A 286 11.27 1.07 3.23
C VAL A 286 11.15 1.68 1.82
N PRO A 287 9.98 2.19 1.40
CA PRO A 287 9.75 2.61 0.01
C PRO A 287 10.71 3.68 -0.55
N TRP A 288 11.20 4.57 0.30
CA TRP A 288 12.12 5.66 -0.05
C TRP A 288 13.61 5.32 0.11
N SER A 289 13.98 4.26 0.83
CA SER A 289 15.38 4.07 1.23
C SER A 289 16.25 3.47 0.12
N ASN A 290 17.56 3.69 0.23
CA ASN A 290 18.55 3.11 -0.66
C ASN A 290 18.53 1.56 -0.70
N ASP A 291 17.99 0.89 0.32
CA ASP A 291 17.90 -0.57 0.36
C ASP A 291 16.77 -1.17 -0.51
N ASP A 292 15.75 -0.41 -0.96
CA ASP A 292 14.78 -0.92 -1.96
C ASP A 292 15.25 -0.75 -3.43
N ARG A 293 16.51 -0.36 -3.66
CA ARG A 293 17.17 -0.36 -4.99
C ARG A 293 17.47 -1.78 -5.51
N SER A 294 16.46 -2.65 -5.60
CA SER A 294 16.54 -3.92 -6.33
C SER A 294 16.66 -3.70 -7.84
N GLU A 295 17.19 -4.66 -8.61
CA GLU A 295 17.35 -4.52 -10.08
C GLU A 295 16.03 -4.27 -10.84
N GLY A 296 14.86 -4.50 -10.22
CA GLY A 296 13.54 -4.21 -10.79
C GLY A 296 12.81 -2.99 -10.19
N ALA A 297 13.33 -2.39 -9.11
CA ALA A 297 12.73 -1.25 -8.42
C ALA A 297 13.64 -0.02 -8.34
N LYS A 298 14.95 -0.15 -8.61
CA LYS A 298 15.81 1.04 -8.80
C LYS A 298 15.25 1.83 -10.00
N GLY A 299 14.91 3.09 -9.74
CA GLY A 299 14.34 3.97 -10.76
C GLY A 299 12.85 3.73 -11.01
N SER A 300 12.09 3.07 -10.14
CA SER A 300 10.63 3.21 -10.13
C SER A 300 10.19 4.35 -9.21
N ALA A 301 8.94 4.80 -9.35
CA ALA A 301 8.33 5.79 -8.44
C ALA A 301 6.91 5.36 -8.07
N ARG A 302 6.48 5.63 -6.83
CA ARG A 302 5.11 5.39 -6.37
C ARG A 302 4.44 6.68 -5.95
N ILE A 303 3.51 7.12 -6.79
CA ILE A 303 2.69 8.30 -6.54
C ILE A 303 1.46 7.85 -5.74
N THR A 304 1.30 8.34 -4.51
CA THR A 304 0.07 8.13 -3.72
C THR A 304 -0.70 9.43 -3.63
N VAL A 305 -2.02 9.38 -3.89
CA VAL A 305 -2.93 10.51 -3.68
C VAL A 305 -4.03 10.12 -2.69
N THR A 306 -4.43 11.04 -1.82
CA THR A 306 -5.55 10.85 -0.91
C THR A 306 -6.21 12.16 -0.49
N THR A 307 -7.53 12.11 -0.28
CA THR A 307 -8.30 13.18 0.39
C THR A 307 -9.08 12.63 1.59
N GLY A 308 -8.57 11.58 2.25
CA GLY A 308 -9.13 11.04 3.48
C GLY A 308 -10.61 10.61 3.47
N GLY A 309 -11.15 10.23 2.31
CA GLY A 309 -12.57 9.89 2.16
C GLY A 309 -13.49 11.04 1.74
N ALA A 310 -12.97 12.26 1.57
CA ALA A 310 -13.76 13.43 1.17
C ALA A 310 -14.16 13.43 -0.31
N SER A 311 -13.33 12.89 -1.22
CA SER A 311 -13.61 12.81 -2.67
C SER A 311 -13.10 11.49 -3.28
N ILE A 312 -13.56 11.12 -4.47
CA ILE A 312 -12.94 10.04 -5.27
C ILE A 312 -11.63 10.54 -5.91
N ALA A 313 -10.63 10.83 -5.07
CA ALA A 313 -9.33 11.33 -5.48
C ALA A 313 -8.60 10.38 -6.45
N GLY A 314 -7.85 10.95 -7.39
CA GLY A 314 -7.07 10.19 -8.36
C GLY A 314 -5.85 10.94 -8.89
N VAL A 315 -5.14 10.31 -9.82
CA VAL A 315 -3.97 10.88 -10.51
C VAL A 315 -4.14 10.71 -12.02
N LEU A 316 -3.84 11.76 -12.78
CA LEU A 316 -3.62 11.69 -14.22
C LEU A 316 -2.12 11.62 -14.49
N VAL A 317 -1.65 10.54 -15.10
CA VAL A 317 -0.27 10.40 -15.58
C VAL A 317 -0.27 10.51 -17.10
N THR A 318 0.31 11.60 -17.61
CA THR A 318 0.40 11.90 -19.04
C THR A 318 1.77 11.52 -19.59
N SER A 319 1.80 10.75 -20.68
CA SER A 319 3.02 10.44 -21.43
C SER A 319 2.75 10.64 -22.93
N GLY A 320 3.24 11.76 -23.47
CA GLY A 320 3.01 12.16 -24.87
C GLY A 320 1.53 12.38 -25.21
N GLU A 321 0.94 11.46 -26.01
CA GLU A 321 -0.49 11.49 -26.38
C GLU A 321 -1.35 10.54 -25.50
N LYS A 322 -0.77 9.88 -24.49
CA LYS A 322 -1.47 8.94 -23.60
C LYS A 322 -1.72 9.58 -22.23
N VAL A 323 -2.84 9.20 -21.61
CA VAL A 323 -3.17 9.55 -20.23
C VAL A 323 -3.66 8.29 -19.52
N VAL A 324 -3.09 8.00 -18.35
CA VAL A 324 -3.59 7.02 -17.38
C VAL A 324 -4.36 7.80 -16.31
N ASP A 325 -5.58 7.37 -15.97
CA ASP A 325 -6.39 7.91 -14.87
C ASP A 325 -6.50 6.83 -13.79
N SER A 326 -5.98 7.09 -12.58
CA SER A 326 -5.96 6.11 -11.49
C SER A 326 -7.36 5.65 -11.02
N ARG A 327 -8.42 6.32 -11.47
CA ARG A 327 -9.82 5.97 -11.17
C ARG A 327 -10.42 5.00 -12.20
N ASP A 328 -9.80 4.88 -13.38
CA ASP A 328 -10.12 3.87 -14.40
C ASP A 328 -8.96 2.88 -14.58
N LEU A 329 -9.09 1.70 -13.96
CA LEU A 329 -8.13 0.60 -14.10
C LEU A 329 -7.91 0.14 -15.55
N ALA A 330 -8.85 0.40 -16.47
CA ALA A 330 -8.69 0.07 -17.88
C ALA A 330 -7.81 1.08 -18.66
N SER A 331 -7.45 2.21 -18.06
CA SER A 331 -6.53 3.20 -18.64
C SER A 331 -5.05 2.82 -18.50
N ALA A 332 -4.71 1.89 -17.59
CA ALA A 332 -3.34 1.47 -17.29
C ALA A 332 -2.57 1.06 -18.56
N THR A 333 -1.41 1.68 -18.78
CA THR A 333 -0.62 1.48 -20.01
C THR A 333 0.87 1.67 -19.75
N ASP A 334 1.70 1.28 -20.72
CA ASP A 334 3.18 1.39 -20.68
C ASP A 334 3.88 0.78 -19.44
N GLY A 335 3.20 -0.11 -18.73
CA GLY A 335 3.71 -0.77 -17.51
C GLY A 335 3.32 -0.07 -16.21
N ILE A 336 2.68 1.10 -16.28
CA ILE A 336 2.13 1.81 -15.11
C ILE A 336 1.07 0.94 -14.44
N ARG A 337 1.19 0.77 -13.11
CA ARG A 337 0.28 -0.06 -12.29
C ARG A 337 -0.58 0.83 -11.40
N ILE A 338 -1.84 0.45 -11.17
CA ILE A 338 -2.80 1.23 -10.36
C ILE A 338 -3.34 0.37 -9.21
N PHE A 339 -3.27 0.90 -7.99
CA PHE A 339 -3.71 0.25 -6.76
C PHE A 339 -4.64 1.18 -5.97
N PRO A 340 -5.96 1.10 -6.17
CA PRO A 340 -6.92 1.87 -5.37
C PRO A 340 -6.90 1.41 -3.91
N SER A 341 -6.88 2.34 -2.96
CA SER A 341 -6.75 2.02 -1.54
C SER A 341 -8.03 1.35 -1.02
N ARG A 342 -7.88 0.19 -0.38
CA ARG A 342 -8.95 -0.68 0.13
C ARG A 342 -9.42 -0.25 1.52
N GLY A 343 -9.84 1.01 1.66
CA GLY A 343 -10.38 1.57 2.91
C GLY A 343 -11.89 1.80 2.91
N GLY A 344 -12.45 2.17 1.76
CA GLY A 344 -13.81 2.65 1.59
C GLY A 344 -13.92 3.64 0.42
N LEU A 345 -14.96 4.48 0.44
CA LEU A 345 -15.12 5.55 -0.54
C LEU A 345 -13.98 6.58 -0.34
N GLY A 346 -13.37 7.06 -1.44
CA GLY A 346 -12.42 8.19 -1.39
C GLY A 346 -11.13 7.98 -0.60
N THR A 347 -10.73 6.74 -0.34
CA THR A 347 -9.47 6.42 0.38
C THR A 347 -8.21 6.86 -0.37
N GLY A 348 -8.33 7.06 -1.69
CA GLY A 348 -7.23 7.40 -2.59
C GLY A 348 -6.72 6.20 -3.38
N ALA A 349 -5.55 6.36 -4.00
CA ALA A 349 -4.89 5.31 -4.76
C ALA A 349 -3.37 5.53 -4.80
N THR A 350 -2.62 4.44 -4.98
CA THR A 350 -1.21 4.47 -5.36
C THR A 350 -1.06 4.07 -6.83
N VAL A 351 -0.28 4.84 -7.58
CA VAL A 351 0.13 4.57 -8.96
C VAL A 351 1.63 4.28 -8.96
N GLU A 352 2.05 3.15 -9.51
CA GLU A 352 3.46 2.81 -9.66
C GLU A 352 3.91 3.03 -11.10
N ILE A 353 4.94 3.86 -11.25
CA ILE A 353 5.64 4.19 -12.50
C ILE A 353 6.86 3.26 -12.60
N PRO A 354 7.00 2.45 -13.67
CA PRO A 354 8.19 1.64 -13.90
C PRO A 354 9.39 2.50 -14.32
N ALA A 355 10.60 1.94 -14.18
CA ALA A 355 11.83 2.54 -14.70
C ALA A 355 11.83 2.60 -16.24
N GLY A 356 12.50 3.61 -16.79
CA GLY A 356 12.63 3.87 -18.22
C GLY A 356 11.51 4.71 -18.84
N LEU A 357 10.86 5.60 -18.05
CA LEU A 357 9.84 6.54 -18.54
C LEU A 357 10.27 8.00 -18.26
N ALA A 358 10.46 8.78 -19.31
CA ALA A 358 10.77 10.21 -19.24
C ALA A 358 9.58 11.06 -19.72
N ASP A 359 9.70 12.40 -19.58
CA ASP A 359 8.70 13.39 -19.99
C ASP A 359 7.30 13.14 -19.41
N LEU A 360 7.18 12.62 -18.18
CA LEU A 360 5.89 12.39 -17.53
C LEU A 360 5.37 13.67 -16.88
N LYS A 361 4.10 14.00 -17.17
CA LYS A 361 3.35 15.06 -16.48
C LYS A 361 2.25 14.45 -15.64
N VAL A 362 2.26 14.72 -14.34
CA VAL A 362 1.46 14.04 -13.33
C VAL A 362 0.66 15.06 -12.54
N LYS A 363 -0.67 14.95 -12.53
CA LYS A 363 -1.55 15.80 -11.72
C LYS A 363 -2.42 14.97 -10.78
N PRO A 364 -2.64 15.39 -9.52
CA PRO A 364 -3.77 14.89 -8.74
C PRO A 364 -5.11 15.30 -9.38
N VAL A 365 -6.20 14.67 -8.97
CA VAL A 365 -7.55 15.06 -9.35
C VAL A 365 -8.50 14.88 -8.18
N ILE A 366 -9.20 15.95 -7.81
CA ILE A 366 -10.34 15.88 -6.90
C ILE A 366 -11.54 15.31 -7.68
N GLY A 367 -12.06 14.16 -7.25
CA GLY A 367 -13.15 13.46 -7.92
C GLY A 367 -14.53 13.89 -7.44
N GLU A 368 -15.51 12.99 -7.57
CA GLU A 368 -16.83 13.18 -6.96
C GLU A 368 -16.67 13.39 -5.44
N VAL A 369 -17.08 14.57 -4.93
CA VAL A 369 -17.08 14.90 -3.50
C VAL A 369 -18.15 14.08 -2.78
N LEU A 370 -17.74 13.34 -1.75
CA LEU A 370 -18.51 12.29 -1.09
C LEU A 370 -19.30 12.81 0.11
N ASP A 371 -18.81 13.85 0.79
CA ASP A 371 -19.60 14.64 1.75
C ASP A 371 -19.70 16.11 1.30
N PRO A 372 -20.78 16.50 0.57
CA PRO A 372 -21.03 17.88 0.18
C PRO A 372 -21.49 18.79 1.35
N ALA A 373 -21.29 18.35 2.60
CA ALA A 373 -21.36 19.18 3.80
C ALA A 373 -20.01 19.25 4.55
N ALA A 374 -18.93 18.71 3.97
CA ALA A 374 -17.57 19.08 4.33
C ALA A 374 -17.33 20.58 4.10
N GLY A 375 -16.26 21.10 4.69
CA GLY A 375 -15.64 22.33 4.22
C GLY A 375 -14.58 22.00 3.18
N ASP A 376 -13.55 22.83 3.17
CA ASP A 376 -12.27 22.65 2.50
C ASP A 376 -11.72 21.21 2.73
N ILE A 377 -11.11 20.62 1.70
CA ILE A 377 -10.72 19.21 1.62
C ILE A 377 -9.20 19.07 1.75
N ASP A 378 -8.74 18.42 2.82
CA ASP A 378 -7.34 17.99 2.96
C ASP A 378 -6.91 17.14 1.75
N LEU A 379 -5.83 17.53 1.07
CA LEU A 379 -5.18 16.76 0.00
C LEU A 379 -3.75 16.40 0.44
N ILE A 380 -3.37 15.13 0.28
CA ILE A 380 -1.96 14.74 0.22
C ILE A 380 -1.70 14.03 -1.11
N PHE A 381 -0.63 14.45 -1.77
CA PHE A 381 -0.01 13.81 -2.91
C PHE A 381 1.46 13.54 -2.54
N ALA A 382 1.94 12.30 -2.69
CA ALA A 382 3.29 11.91 -2.28
C ALA A 382 3.95 11.01 -3.33
N VAL A 383 5.29 11.05 -3.42
CA VAL A 383 6.07 10.24 -4.37
C VAL A 383 7.21 9.53 -3.63
N ASP A 384 7.03 8.25 -3.35
CA ASP A 384 8.10 7.39 -2.82
C ASP A 384 8.94 6.83 -3.98
N SER A 385 10.25 7.07 -3.96
CA SER A 385 11.16 6.59 -5.01
C SER A 385 12.34 5.84 -4.38
N PRO A 386 12.57 4.55 -4.69
CA PRO A 386 13.62 3.74 -4.06
C PRO A 386 15.04 4.31 -4.23
N GLY A 387 15.49 5.02 -3.20
CA GLY A 387 16.83 5.55 -3.01
C GLY A 387 17.07 7.03 -3.34
N PRO A 388 16.34 7.71 -4.26
CA PRO A 388 16.36 9.17 -4.31
C PRO A 388 15.78 9.80 -3.04
N GLY A 389 14.64 9.31 -2.54
CA GLY A 389 13.96 9.87 -1.37
C GLY A 389 12.44 9.78 -1.42
N SER A 390 11.78 10.66 -0.66
CA SER A 390 10.32 10.84 -0.67
C SER A 390 9.95 12.31 -0.91
N VAL A 391 8.97 12.54 -1.79
CA VAL A 391 8.33 13.84 -2.03
C VAL A 391 6.96 13.83 -1.35
N ILE A 392 6.54 14.95 -0.73
CA ILE A 392 5.16 15.16 -0.29
C ILE A 392 4.66 16.55 -0.70
N VAL A 393 3.39 16.65 -1.03
CA VAL A 393 2.64 17.90 -1.20
C VAL A 393 1.39 17.80 -0.32
N ARG A 394 1.17 18.82 0.51
CA ARG A 394 0.01 18.99 1.39
C ARG A 394 -0.74 20.25 0.97
N ASP A 395 -2.06 20.13 0.85
CA ASP A 395 -2.93 21.20 0.35
C ASP A 395 -4.38 21.08 0.89
N THR A 396 -5.25 22.07 0.63
CA THR A 396 -6.61 22.22 1.18
C THR A 396 -7.57 22.81 0.14
N VAL A 397 -8.28 21.94 -0.58
CA VAL A 397 -9.05 22.29 -1.79
C VAL A 397 -10.50 22.68 -1.51
N ASP A 398 -11.06 23.69 -2.19
CA ASP A 398 -12.49 24.02 -2.11
C ASP A 398 -13.34 22.92 -2.78
N PRO A 399 -14.35 22.32 -2.11
CA PRO A 399 -15.22 21.29 -2.70
C PRO A 399 -16.11 21.77 -3.86
N ASP A 400 -16.24 23.08 -4.11
CA ASP A 400 -16.88 23.62 -5.33
C ASP A 400 -15.89 23.72 -6.52
N ASP A 401 -14.57 23.49 -6.33
CA ASP A 401 -13.63 23.29 -7.44
C ASP A 401 -13.77 21.87 -8.04
N ALA A 402 -13.59 21.81 -9.36
CA ALA A 402 -13.83 20.63 -10.18
C ALA A 402 -12.75 20.37 -11.24
N ASP A 403 -11.67 21.18 -11.28
CA ASP A 403 -10.59 21.06 -12.28
C ASP A 403 -9.21 21.42 -11.69
N TYR A 404 -9.01 21.16 -10.39
CA TYR A 404 -7.78 21.39 -9.59
C TYR A 404 -6.49 21.40 -10.41
N ASP A 405 -5.87 22.58 -10.49
CA ASP A 405 -4.65 22.81 -11.27
C ASP A 405 -3.55 23.57 -10.52
N ASP A 406 -3.62 23.64 -9.18
CA ASP A 406 -2.66 24.34 -8.31
C ASP A 406 -1.20 23.84 -8.45
N PHE A 407 -0.96 22.60 -8.88
CA PHE A 407 0.37 22.16 -9.33
C PHE A 407 0.35 21.04 -10.37
N GLU A 408 1.50 20.81 -11.01
CA GLU A 408 1.84 19.62 -11.80
C GLU A 408 3.20 19.07 -11.34
N LEU A 409 3.32 17.75 -11.23
CA LEU A 409 4.60 17.08 -11.08
C LEU A 409 5.13 16.71 -12.47
N GLU A 410 6.28 17.27 -12.86
CA GLU A 410 7.11 16.69 -13.93
C GLU A 410 8.00 15.59 -13.32
N LEU A 411 8.09 14.43 -13.98
CA LEU A 411 8.78 13.25 -13.47
C LEU A 411 9.56 12.51 -14.57
N SER A 412 10.80 12.13 -14.25
CA SER A 412 11.63 11.21 -15.04
C SER A 412 12.06 10.01 -14.20
N THR A 413 11.91 8.82 -14.78
CA THR A 413 12.34 7.53 -14.21
C THR A 413 13.36 6.80 -15.10
N ASP A 414 14.08 7.53 -15.97
CA ASP A 414 15.00 6.95 -16.99
C ASP A 414 16.42 6.67 -16.43
N GLU A 415 17.50 7.12 -17.07
CA GLU A 415 18.87 6.88 -16.56
C GLU A 415 19.14 7.64 -15.24
N ASP A 416 18.61 8.85 -15.13
CA ASP A 416 18.70 9.75 -13.95
C ASP A 416 17.28 10.01 -13.40
N PHE A 417 17.14 10.15 -12.07
CA PHE A 417 15.86 10.50 -11.44
C PHE A 417 15.73 12.02 -11.30
N GLU A 418 14.69 12.57 -11.91
CA GLU A 418 14.36 13.99 -11.86
C GLU A 418 12.88 14.13 -11.46
N SER A 419 12.59 15.01 -10.50
CA SER A 419 11.21 15.36 -10.14
C SER A 419 11.10 16.86 -9.87
N ASN A 420 10.19 17.54 -10.55
CA ASN A 420 9.91 18.97 -10.36
C ASN A 420 8.43 19.19 -10.05
N ILE A 421 8.12 19.96 -9.02
CA ILE A 421 6.76 20.44 -8.74
C ILE A 421 6.63 21.84 -9.36
N ASP A 422 5.92 21.92 -10.48
CA ASP A 422 5.53 23.12 -11.25
C ASP A 422 4.22 23.65 -10.63
N VAL A 423 4.30 24.68 -9.78
CA VAL A 423 3.13 25.28 -9.10
C VAL A 423 2.47 26.31 -10.02
N SER A 424 1.13 26.36 -9.97
CA SER A 424 0.35 27.29 -10.79
C SER A 424 0.56 28.74 -10.36
N ALA A 425 0.17 29.68 -11.24
CA ALA A 425 0.24 31.11 -10.97
C ALA A 425 -0.88 31.63 -10.03
N ASP A 426 -1.72 30.73 -9.50
CA ASP A 426 -2.71 31.02 -8.46
C ASP A 426 -2.79 29.97 -7.34
N GLY A 427 -1.90 28.96 -7.32
CA GLY A 427 -1.79 27.94 -6.28
C GLY A 427 -0.96 28.38 -5.06
N ASP A 428 -1.22 27.73 -3.91
CA ASP A 428 -0.60 27.94 -2.58
C ASP A 428 -0.47 26.57 -1.91
N ILE A 429 0.72 25.95 -1.96
CA ILE A 429 0.95 24.56 -1.47
C ILE A 429 2.10 24.46 -0.47
N GLU A 430 2.04 23.46 0.42
CA GLU A 430 3.16 23.05 1.28
C GLU A 430 3.84 21.80 0.69
N ALA A 431 5.02 21.97 0.12
CA ALA A 431 5.80 20.94 -0.55
C ALA A 431 7.06 20.56 0.25
N GLY A 432 7.25 19.26 0.45
CA GLY A 432 8.36 18.70 1.23
C GLY A 432 9.15 17.64 0.47
N TYR A 433 10.42 17.51 0.82
CA TYR A 433 11.31 16.46 0.32
C TYR A 433 12.19 15.93 1.44
N ALA A 434 12.38 14.61 1.50
CA ALA A 434 13.19 13.95 2.52
C ALA A 434 14.15 12.90 1.93
N PHE A 435 15.39 12.93 2.41
CA PHE A 435 16.47 12.01 2.03
C PHE A 435 17.36 11.68 3.25
N GLU A 436 17.42 10.39 3.60
CA GLU A 436 18.13 9.86 4.79
C GLU A 436 17.87 10.69 6.07
N GLU A 437 18.86 11.38 6.67
CA GLU A 437 18.65 12.23 7.87
C GLU A 437 18.17 13.67 7.59
N GLU A 438 18.04 14.08 6.33
CA GLU A 438 17.79 15.47 5.92
C GLU A 438 16.41 15.67 5.26
N ALA A 439 15.83 16.86 5.42
CA ALA A 439 14.61 17.25 4.73
C ALA A 439 14.48 18.77 4.53
N ILE A 440 13.64 19.13 3.56
CA ILE A 440 13.15 20.48 3.30
C ILE A 440 11.63 20.44 3.32
N GLU A 441 11.00 21.47 3.90
CA GLU A 441 9.56 21.70 3.83
C GLU A 441 9.38 23.19 3.47
N ALA A 442 8.74 23.49 2.34
CA ALA A 442 8.65 24.82 1.76
C ALA A 442 7.21 25.17 1.38
N LYS A 443 6.84 26.44 1.50
CA LYS A 443 5.61 26.96 0.89
C LYS A 443 5.92 27.51 -0.48
N LEU A 444 5.12 27.12 -1.46
CA LEU A 444 5.29 27.49 -2.87
C LEU A 444 3.99 28.17 -3.33
N GLU A 445 4.14 29.40 -3.83
CA GLU A 445 3.03 30.29 -4.23
C GLU A 445 3.43 31.12 -5.46
N ASP A 446 2.46 31.71 -6.17
CA ASP A 446 2.66 32.69 -7.27
C ASP A 446 3.50 32.16 -8.47
N GLY A 447 3.58 30.83 -8.66
CA GLY A 447 4.28 30.17 -9.78
C GLY A 447 5.72 29.73 -9.52
N GLN A 448 6.05 29.34 -8.28
CA GLN A 448 7.38 28.82 -7.90
C GLN A 448 7.54 27.32 -8.17
N ASP A 449 8.70 26.88 -8.67
CA ASP A 449 8.99 25.44 -8.82
C ASP A 449 9.85 24.87 -7.68
N LEU A 450 9.64 23.62 -7.28
CA LEU A 450 10.58 22.84 -6.44
C LEU A 450 11.21 21.70 -7.26
N ASN A 451 12.46 21.93 -7.67
CA ASN A 451 13.26 21.04 -8.51
C ASN A 451 14.13 20.13 -7.64
N ILE A 452 14.10 18.82 -7.90
CA ILE A 452 14.91 17.79 -7.23
C ILE A 452 15.59 16.89 -8.28
N GLY A 453 16.89 16.61 -8.14
CA GLY A 453 17.62 15.69 -9.03
C GLY A 453 18.73 14.86 -8.36
N ASP A 454 18.78 13.56 -8.67
CA ASP A 454 19.88 12.64 -8.31
C ASP A 454 20.95 12.65 -9.43
N ALA A 455 21.53 13.84 -9.68
CA ALA A 455 22.18 14.20 -10.95
C ALA A 455 23.50 13.48 -11.31
N ASP A 456 24.09 12.73 -10.36
CA ASP A 456 25.26 11.87 -10.58
C ASP A 456 24.97 10.38 -10.23
N ALA A 457 23.77 10.06 -9.69
CA ALA A 457 23.38 8.74 -9.17
C ALA A 457 24.33 8.10 -8.13
N GLU A 458 25.29 8.87 -7.59
CA GLU A 458 26.29 8.45 -6.59
C GLU A 458 26.07 9.09 -5.19
N GLY A 459 24.94 9.76 -4.94
CA GLY A 459 24.36 9.89 -3.60
C GLY A 459 24.22 11.29 -2.99
N ALA A 460 24.45 12.37 -3.73
CA ALA A 460 24.04 13.72 -3.32
C ALA A 460 22.79 14.13 -4.11
N ILE A 461 21.82 14.78 -3.46
CA ILE A 461 20.60 15.28 -4.10
C ILE A 461 20.67 16.80 -4.23
N ASP A 462 20.66 17.29 -5.48
CA ASP A 462 20.53 18.71 -5.80
C ASP A 462 19.06 19.13 -5.63
N ILE A 463 18.80 20.19 -4.85
CA ILE A 463 17.45 20.72 -4.62
C ILE A 463 17.46 22.24 -4.81
N SER A 464 16.51 22.77 -5.58
CA SER A 464 16.37 24.22 -5.78
C SER A 464 14.94 24.69 -5.96
N ILE A 465 14.65 25.88 -5.43
CA ILE A 465 13.38 26.59 -5.62
C ILE A 465 13.60 27.71 -6.64
N THR A 466 12.77 27.78 -7.67
CA THR A 466 12.85 28.77 -8.77
C THR A 466 11.63 29.68 -8.83
N ASP A 467 11.80 30.90 -9.36
CA ASP A 467 10.69 31.80 -9.74
C ASP A 467 10.05 31.38 -11.07
N GLU A 468 8.93 32.02 -11.43
CA GLU A 468 8.12 31.73 -12.63
C GLU A 468 8.85 32.02 -13.97
N SER A 469 10.09 32.49 -13.89
CA SER A 469 11.01 32.70 -15.00
C SER A 469 12.16 31.69 -15.07
N GLY A 470 12.22 30.75 -14.13
CA GLY A 470 13.30 29.77 -13.96
C GLY A 470 14.55 30.36 -13.32
N ALA A 471 14.43 31.38 -12.45
CA ALA A 471 15.55 31.93 -11.70
C ALA A 471 15.60 31.40 -10.27
N GLU A 472 16.76 30.86 -9.88
CA GLU A 472 17.08 30.34 -8.55
C GLU A 472 16.79 31.37 -7.43
N LEU A 473 15.83 31.04 -6.57
CA LEU A 473 15.49 31.77 -5.34
C LEU A 473 16.25 31.18 -4.15
N TYR A 474 16.32 29.85 -4.08
CA TYR A 474 17.01 29.09 -3.05
C TYR A 474 17.57 27.78 -3.61
N SER A 475 18.65 27.26 -3.01
CA SER A 475 19.34 26.04 -3.45
C SER A 475 20.04 25.37 -2.28
N LEU A 476 19.98 24.03 -2.20
CA LEU A 476 20.74 23.21 -1.26
C LEU A 476 21.19 21.89 -1.91
N GLU A 477 22.11 21.21 -1.24
CA GLU A 477 22.69 19.92 -1.61
C GLU A 477 22.56 19.04 -0.36
N PHE A 478 21.80 17.94 -0.42
CA PHE A 478 21.75 16.94 0.66
C PHE A 478 22.78 15.85 0.40
N ASP A 479 23.58 15.49 1.41
CA ASP A 479 24.50 14.34 1.37
C ASP A 479 24.02 13.14 2.22
N GLY A 480 22.93 13.34 2.95
CA GLY A 480 22.24 12.33 3.76
C GLY A 480 22.77 12.21 5.21
N GLU A 481 23.89 12.85 5.56
CA GLU A 481 24.42 12.91 6.93
C GLU A 481 24.13 14.28 7.57
N SER A 482 23.11 14.37 8.43
CA SER A 482 22.82 15.60 9.18
C SER A 482 24.06 16.14 9.91
N ALA A 483 24.41 17.40 9.63
CA ALA A 483 25.55 18.09 10.23
C ALA A 483 25.38 18.38 11.76
N GLY A 484 24.26 17.98 12.36
CA GLY A 484 23.89 18.22 13.76
C GLY A 484 24.17 17.07 14.72
N ASP A 485 23.31 16.94 15.75
CA ASP A 485 23.28 15.79 16.67
C ASP A 485 22.24 14.72 16.23
N GLY A 486 21.65 14.84 15.04
CA GLY A 486 20.65 13.95 14.43
C GLY A 486 19.75 14.63 13.38
N PRO A 487 18.69 13.98 12.88
CA PRO A 487 17.90 14.44 11.74
C PRO A 487 17.26 15.82 11.89
N VAL A 488 17.11 16.53 10.78
CA VAL A 488 16.64 17.92 10.71
C VAL A 488 15.81 18.17 9.45
N ALA A 489 14.83 19.06 9.55
CA ALA A 489 14.12 19.64 8.41
C ALA A 489 14.39 21.15 8.35
N SER A 490 14.72 21.66 7.16
CA SER A 490 14.81 23.10 6.89
C SER A 490 13.44 23.62 6.43
N GLU A 491 12.71 24.30 7.31
CA GLU A 491 11.48 25.05 6.94
C GLU A 491 11.87 26.30 6.13
N ILE A 492 11.32 26.46 4.92
CA ILE A 492 11.60 27.61 4.03
C ILE A 492 10.35 28.49 3.87
N ASP A 493 10.52 29.80 4.07
CA ASP A 493 9.48 30.82 3.90
C ASP A 493 10.06 31.93 2.98
N ILE A 494 9.49 32.10 1.78
CA ILE A 494 10.01 33.00 0.73
C ILE A 494 9.11 34.22 0.60
N ASN A 495 9.62 35.42 0.89
CA ASN A 495 8.78 36.62 0.79
C ASN A 495 8.69 37.18 -0.63
N GLU A 496 7.55 36.94 -1.32
CA GLU A 496 7.24 37.39 -2.69
C GLU A 496 7.63 38.86 -2.96
N GLU A 497 7.21 39.81 -2.09
CA GLU A 497 7.42 41.25 -2.31
C GLU A 497 8.91 41.67 -2.34
N THR A 498 9.81 40.83 -1.84
CA THR A 498 11.23 41.20 -1.60
C THR A 498 12.26 40.21 -2.13
N GLY A 499 11.92 38.93 -2.30
CA GLY A 499 12.89 37.84 -2.50
C GLY A 499 13.78 37.59 -1.27
N GLU A 500 13.29 37.91 -0.06
CA GLU A 500 13.98 37.59 1.20
C GLU A 500 13.51 36.22 1.69
N VAL A 501 14.44 35.24 1.72
CA VAL A 501 14.19 33.86 2.18
C VAL A 501 14.53 33.75 3.67
N GLU A 502 13.56 33.33 4.49
CA GLU A 502 13.77 32.90 5.87
C GLU A 502 13.90 31.35 5.91
N VAL A 503 14.90 30.85 6.63
CA VAL A 503 15.21 29.42 6.76
C VAL A 503 15.24 29.07 8.25
N THR A 504 14.42 28.09 8.66
CA THR A 504 14.33 27.63 10.04
C THR A 504 14.67 26.15 10.15
N GLU A 505 15.79 25.85 10.80
CA GLU A 505 16.21 24.48 11.12
C GLU A 505 15.35 23.91 12.26
N VAL A 506 14.57 22.88 11.97
CA VAL A 506 13.70 22.16 12.92
C VAL A 506 14.23 20.74 13.13
N PRO A 507 14.81 20.43 14.31
CA PRO A 507 15.24 19.07 14.62
C PRO A 507 14.06 18.11 14.70
N ILE A 508 14.26 16.87 14.22
CA ILE A 508 13.26 15.82 14.39
C ILE A 508 13.24 15.35 15.85
N GLU A 509 12.06 15.41 16.47
CA GLU A 509 11.84 15.05 17.87
C GLU A 509 11.79 13.52 18.09
N ALA A 510 12.18 13.08 19.29
CA ALA A 510 12.16 11.66 19.63
C ALA A 510 10.75 11.16 19.98
N ALA A 511 10.33 10.05 19.37
CA ALA A 511 9.08 9.37 19.64
C ALA A 511 9.29 8.19 20.60
N GLU A 512 8.56 8.21 21.72
CA GLU A 512 8.42 7.06 22.63
C GLU A 512 7.69 5.91 21.89
N LEU A 513 8.17 4.68 22.04
CA LEU A 513 7.61 3.51 21.37
C LEU A 513 6.59 2.77 22.27
N ASP A 514 5.42 2.40 21.72
CA ASP A 514 4.41 1.64 22.45
C ASP A 514 4.80 0.14 22.50
N GLU A 515 5.39 -0.27 23.63
CA GLU A 515 5.78 -1.66 23.91
C GLU A 515 4.66 -2.67 23.60
N SER A 516 3.38 -2.32 23.79
CA SER A 516 2.26 -3.27 23.59
C SER A 516 1.95 -3.51 22.12
N ILE A 517 2.14 -2.50 21.25
CA ILE A 517 2.06 -2.68 19.79
C ILE A 517 3.26 -3.50 19.29
N LEU A 518 4.45 -3.24 19.84
CA LEU A 518 5.67 -3.99 19.49
C LEU A 518 5.63 -5.45 19.97
N GLU A 519 5.09 -5.75 21.16
CA GLU A 519 4.89 -7.13 21.63
C GLU A 519 3.96 -7.91 20.69
N ILE A 520 2.87 -7.30 20.21
CA ILE A 520 1.95 -7.90 19.23
C ILE A 520 2.66 -8.14 17.89
N ALA A 521 3.35 -7.13 17.35
CA ALA A 521 4.05 -7.24 16.07
C ALA A 521 5.19 -8.28 16.10
N ALA A 522 5.93 -8.37 17.22
CA ALA A 522 6.96 -9.37 17.42
C ALA A 522 6.39 -10.80 17.56
N ALA A 523 5.19 -10.94 18.14
CA ALA A 523 4.48 -12.23 18.19
C ALA A 523 3.98 -12.66 16.80
N ASP A 524 3.48 -11.72 15.99
CA ASP A 524 3.10 -11.97 14.59
C ASP A 524 4.29 -12.43 13.74
N ALA A 525 5.44 -11.75 13.85
CA ALA A 525 6.66 -12.12 13.14
C ALA A 525 7.14 -13.54 13.52
N GLN A 526 7.12 -13.89 14.82
CA GLN A 526 7.46 -15.24 15.29
C GLN A 526 6.48 -16.31 14.77
N ASN A 527 5.18 -16.00 14.67
CA ASN A 527 4.18 -16.91 14.10
C ASN A 527 4.46 -17.17 12.61
N PHE A 528 4.86 -16.13 11.86
CA PHE A 528 5.27 -16.27 10.46
C PHE A 528 6.53 -17.12 10.30
N GLU A 529 7.59 -16.86 11.08
CA GLU A 529 8.84 -17.65 11.04
C GLU A 529 8.60 -19.15 11.33
N GLU A 530 7.80 -19.47 12.35
CA GLU A 530 7.47 -20.87 12.69
C GLU A 530 6.71 -21.56 11.54
N ARG A 531 5.70 -20.88 10.97
CA ARG A 531 4.90 -21.40 9.85
C ARG A 531 5.70 -21.54 8.55
N ALA A 532 6.66 -20.64 8.30
CA ALA A 532 7.56 -20.74 7.15
C ALA A 532 8.47 -21.98 7.26
N ALA A 533 9.03 -22.24 8.45
CA ALA A 533 9.83 -23.43 8.69
C ALA A 533 9.02 -24.76 8.59
N GLU A 534 7.75 -24.76 9.03
CA GLU A 534 6.84 -25.90 8.79
C GLU A 534 6.55 -26.12 7.29
N ALA A 535 6.42 -25.04 6.51
CA ALA A 535 6.21 -25.13 5.06
C ALA A 535 7.45 -25.70 4.33
N GLU A 536 8.67 -25.27 4.68
CA GLU A 536 9.90 -25.82 4.08
C GLU A 536 10.09 -27.30 4.42
N THR A 537 9.88 -27.69 5.68
CA THR A 537 10.08 -29.09 6.11
C THR A 537 9.05 -30.04 5.50
N THR A 538 7.81 -29.60 5.29
CA THR A 538 6.79 -30.41 4.60
C THR A 538 6.99 -30.48 3.09
N ALA A 539 7.65 -29.49 2.47
CA ALA A 539 8.10 -29.57 1.09
C ALA A 539 9.22 -30.62 0.90
N ASP A 540 10.19 -30.70 1.82
CA ASP A 540 11.27 -31.70 1.78
C ASP A 540 10.74 -33.13 2.00
N GLU A 541 9.88 -33.36 3.02
CA GLU A 541 9.28 -34.68 3.25
C GLU A 541 8.38 -35.16 2.11
N SER A 542 7.70 -34.25 1.39
CA SER A 542 6.91 -34.62 0.21
C SER A 542 7.78 -34.92 -1.02
N GLY A 543 8.96 -34.32 -1.12
CA GLY A 543 9.97 -34.61 -2.14
C GLY A 543 10.51 -36.05 -2.10
N GLU A 544 10.64 -36.68 -0.92
CA GLU A 544 11.19 -38.05 -0.79
C GLU A 544 10.17 -39.17 -1.10
N THR A 545 9.01 -38.89 -1.72
CA THR A 545 7.97 -39.90 -1.97
C THR A 545 7.44 -40.02 -3.42
N THR A 546 8.25 -40.56 -4.35
CA THR A 546 7.79 -41.62 -5.30
C THR A 546 8.90 -42.20 -6.20
N ASP A 547 9.61 -43.25 -5.76
CA ASP A 547 10.20 -44.22 -6.70
C ASP A 547 10.15 -45.67 -6.18
N THR A 548 8.92 -46.16 -6.00
CA THR A 548 8.66 -47.58 -5.71
C THR A 548 7.56 -48.14 -6.60
N ASP A 549 7.89 -48.54 -7.84
CA ASP A 549 7.39 -49.84 -8.27
C ASP A 549 8.22 -50.60 -9.34
N ASN A 550 8.42 -51.88 -9.03
CA ASN A 550 8.33 -53.01 -9.97
C ASN A 550 9.12 -53.00 -11.31
N SER A 551 10.32 -53.58 -11.28
CA SER A 551 10.79 -54.43 -12.39
C SER A 551 11.23 -55.81 -11.89
N GLY A 552 10.89 -56.87 -12.62
CA GLY A 552 11.10 -58.24 -12.13
C GLY A 552 11.54 -59.24 -13.21
N SER A 553 12.63 -59.96 -12.91
CA SER A 553 13.12 -61.17 -13.61
C SER A 553 13.63 -60.97 -15.06
N ALA A 554 14.79 -61.49 -15.49
CA ALA A 554 15.83 -62.31 -14.84
C ALA A 554 17.22 -62.11 -15.54
N PRO A 555 18.18 -63.05 -15.61
CA PRO A 555 19.32 -62.96 -14.69
C PRO A 555 20.73 -62.98 -15.33
N GLY A 556 21.55 -62.00 -14.94
CA GLY A 556 22.99 -62.12 -14.64
C GLY A 556 24.03 -62.28 -15.77
N VAL A 557 25.21 -61.68 -15.57
CA VAL A 557 26.56 -62.23 -15.82
C VAL A 557 27.64 -61.29 -15.24
N SER A 558 28.69 -61.90 -14.68
CA SER A 558 29.99 -61.39 -14.14
C SER A 558 30.30 -59.88 -14.02
N ASP A 559 30.76 -59.53 -12.81
CA ASP A 559 32.03 -58.83 -12.49
C ASP A 559 32.97 -58.44 -13.66
N ASP A 560 33.51 -57.22 -13.61
CA ASP A 560 34.96 -56.93 -13.78
C ASP A 560 35.29 -55.56 -13.13
N ASP A 561 36.55 -55.09 -13.20
CA ASP A 561 37.11 -54.04 -12.34
C ASP A 561 37.55 -52.73 -13.07
N GLY A 562 38.05 -51.76 -12.30
CA GLY A 562 38.70 -50.54 -12.83
C GLY A 562 38.31 -49.23 -12.13
N SER A 563 39.24 -48.64 -11.37
CA SER A 563 39.18 -47.24 -10.91
C SER A 563 40.29 -46.41 -11.62
N PRO A 564 40.48 -45.11 -11.36
CA PRO A 564 40.35 -44.10 -12.40
C PRO A 564 41.70 -43.57 -12.92
N SER A 565 41.64 -42.62 -13.86
CA SER A 565 42.74 -41.74 -14.24
C SER A 565 42.24 -40.32 -14.47
N ASP A 566 42.77 -39.38 -13.68
CA ASP A 566 42.72 -37.95 -13.97
C ASP A 566 43.55 -37.63 -15.23
N ASP A 567 43.23 -36.53 -15.92
CA ASP A 567 44.21 -35.77 -16.70
C ASP A 567 43.71 -34.32 -16.86
N ASP A 568 44.64 -33.37 -17.04
CA ASP A 568 44.39 -31.92 -16.91
C ASP A 568 44.60 -31.14 -18.23
N GLY A 569 44.41 -29.81 -18.21
CA GLY A 569 44.93 -28.94 -19.28
C GLY A 569 44.11 -27.70 -19.70
N THR A 570 44.25 -26.59 -18.97
CA THR A 570 43.97 -25.23 -19.48
C THR A 570 45.25 -24.62 -20.09
N PRO A 571 45.17 -23.80 -21.16
CA PRO A 571 45.97 -22.55 -21.14
C PRO A 571 45.40 -21.31 -21.89
N THR A 572 45.19 -20.23 -21.14
CA THR A 572 45.56 -18.80 -21.41
C THR A 572 45.40 -18.12 -22.80
N SER A 573 44.44 -17.19 -22.88
CA SER A 573 44.48 -15.76 -23.36
C SER A 573 45.61 -15.20 -24.26
N THR A 574 45.26 -14.35 -25.27
CA THR A 574 45.65 -12.89 -25.39
C THR A 574 45.11 -12.14 -26.65
N ASP A 575 44.94 -10.81 -26.50
CA ASP A 575 44.94 -9.66 -27.46
C ASP A 575 44.00 -9.54 -28.71
N GLY A 576 42.93 -8.72 -28.57
CA GLY A 576 42.70 -7.36 -29.15
C GLY A 576 42.90 -6.95 -30.64
N GLY A 577 42.00 -6.09 -31.18
CA GLY A 577 42.33 -5.14 -32.29
C GLY A 577 41.24 -4.74 -33.34
N ASP A 578 40.56 -3.61 -33.12
CA ASP A 578 40.07 -2.55 -34.04
C ASP A 578 39.49 -2.79 -35.49
N THR A 579 38.18 -2.55 -35.64
CA THR A 579 37.52 -1.72 -36.70
C THR A 579 37.57 -2.15 -38.21
N PRO A 580 36.96 -1.43 -39.19
CA PRO A 580 35.51 -1.49 -39.43
C PRO A 580 35.09 -1.62 -40.94
N SER A 581 33.77 -1.65 -41.17
CA SER A 581 33.06 -1.30 -42.44
C SER A 581 33.17 -2.22 -43.67
N ASN A 582 32.03 -2.42 -44.34
CA ASN A 582 31.87 -2.03 -45.75
C ASN A 582 30.37 -1.89 -46.11
N SER A 583 30.03 -0.93 -46.97
CA SER A 583 28.69 -0.75 -47.54
C SER A 583 28.58 -1.30 -48.97
N SER A 584 27.35 -1.48 -49.46
CA SER A 584 27.06 -1.52 -50.89
C SER A 584 25.60 -1.17 -51.14
N ASP A 585 25.36 0.04 -51.65
CA ASP A 585 24.08 0.48 -52.21
C ASP A 585 23.75 -0.28 -53.52
N ASP A 586 22.47 -0.37 -53.86
CA ASP A 586 22.03 -0.24 -55.26
C ASP A 586 20.54 0.22 -55.32
N ASP A 587 20.08 0.59 -56.52
CA ASP A 587 19.11 1.66 -56.76
C ASP A 587 17.66 1.25 -57.13
N GLY A 588 16.76 2.24 -57.27
CA GLY A 588 15.63 2.16 -58.21
C GLY A 588 14.18 2.29 -57.70
N SER A 589 13.71 3.50 -57.40
CA SER A 589 12.27 3.87 -57.30
C SER A 589 11.70 4.37 -58.65
N PRO A 590 10.42 4.82 -58.80
CA PRO A 590 9.13 4.49 -58.15
C PRO A 590 7.97 4.30 -59.18
N ASN A 591 6.70 4.54 -58.78
CA ASN A 591 5.51 4.91 -59.60
C ASN A 591 4.76 3.81 -60.41
N ASP A 592 3.45 3.89 -60.71
CA ASP A 592 2.33 4.76 -60.25
C ASP A 592 0.95 4.17 -60.69
N SER A 593 -0.14 4.63 -60.05
CA SER A 593 -1.61 4.66 -60.36
C SER A 593 -2.31 3.67 -61.31
N GLY A 594 -3.58 3.34 -60.99
CA GLY A 594 -4.51 2.67 -61.92
C GLY A 594 -5.90 2.31 -61.36
N SER A 595 -6.90 3.18 -61.53
CA SER A 595 -8.32 2.91 -61.16
C SER A 595 -9.13 2.28 -62.30
N GLY A 596 -10.16 1.48 -62.00
CA GLY A 596 -11.21 1.12 -62.98
C GLY A 596 -12.03 -0.13 -62.65
N GLY A 597 -13.28 0.03 -62.19
CA GLY A 597 -14.20 -1.08 -61.85
C GLY A 597 -14.96 -1.69 -63.03
N GLY A 598 -15.86 -2.67 -62.78
CA GLY A 598 -16.55 -3.36 -63.88
C GLY A 598 -17.57 -4.47 -63.60
N SER A 599 -18.56 -4.26 -62.71
CA SER A 599 -19.97 -4.74 -62.74
C SER A 599 -20.35 -6.21 -63.09
N SER A 600 -21.45 -6.67 -62.47
CA SER A 600 -22.44 -7.68 -62.94
C SER A 600 -22.09 -9.19 -62.86
N SER A 601 -23.03 -10.13 -62.60
CA SER A 601 -24.40 -10.10 -62.00
C SER A 601 -24.97 -11.55 -61.85
N ASN A 602 -26.26 -11.70 -61.47
CA ASN A 602 -27.14 -12.91 -61.54
C ASN A 602 -26.91 -14.01 -60.48
N ASP A 603 -27.85 -14.89 -60.10
CA ASP A 603 -29.34 -15.03 -60.16
C ASP A 603 -29.71 -16.16 -59.16
N ASP A 604 -30.86 -16.27 -58.48
CA ASP A 604 -31.94 -15.32 -58.10
C ASP A 604 -32.21 -15.56 -56.58
N GLU A 605 -33.35 -15.92 -55.94
CA GLU A 605 -34.79 -16.05 -56.20
C GLU A 605 -35.53 -15.75 -54.86
N SER A 606 -36.83 -15.46 -54.85
CA SER A 606 -37.66 -15.33 -53.63
C SER A 606 -39.15 -15.57 -53.92
N PRO A 607 -39.92 -16.16 -52.99
CA PRO A 607 -41.25 -15.61 -52.66
C PRO A 607 -41.68 -15.82 -51.18
N ALA A 608 -42.65 -15.10 -50.58
CA ALA A 608 -43.39 -13.88 -50.98
C ALA A 608 -44.10 -13.23 -49.76
N THR A 609 -44.65 -12.03 -49.96
CA THR A 609 -45.22 -11.08 -48.98
C THR A 609 -46.69 -11.30 -48.57
N THR A 610 -47.13 -10.68 -47.46
CA THR A 610 -48.45 -10.02 -47.34
C THR A 610 -48.36 -8.83 -46.35
N GLU A 611 -49.14 -7.76 -46.57
CA GLU A 611 -48.99 -6.44 -45.93
C GLU A 611 -49.71 -6.26 -44.57
N ALA A 612 -49.26 -5.28 -43.77
CA ALA A 612 -50.11 -4.15 -43.32
C ALA A 612 -49.32 -2.96 -42.70
N ARG A 613 -49.29 -1.82 -43.41
CA ARG A 613 -49.62 -0.41 -42.99
C ARG A 613 -49.56 -0.03 -41.49
N LEU A 614 -49.16 1.19 -41.08
CA LEU A 614 -48.75 2.45 -41.74
C LEU A 614 -48.26 3.45 -40.65
N SER A 615 -47.41 4.43 -41.02
CA SER A 615 -47.23 5.78 -40.42
C SER A 615 -46.88 5.96 -38.92
N ASP A 616 -46.09 6.95 -38.50
CA ASP A 616 -45.18 7.92 -39.17
C ASP A 616 -44.25 8.51 -38.07
N ASP A 617 -43.09 9.05 -38.49
CA ASP A 617 -42.21 10.07 -37.87
C ASP A 617 -41.68 9.93 -36.41
N ASP A 618 -40.41 10.32 -36.23
CA ASP A 618 -39.60 10.19 -35.01
C ASP A 618 -38.81 11.49 -34.76
N GLU A 619 -39.21 12.28 -33.74
CA GLU A 619 -38.46 13.42 -33.19
C GLU A 619 -38.73 13.53 -31.68
N SER A 620 -37.66 13.64 -30.87
CA SER A 620 -37.73 13.89 -29.41
C SER A 620 -38.19 15.33 -29.10
N PRO A 621 -38.75 15.63 -27.91
CA PRO A 621 -37.84 16.01 -26.80
C PRO A 621 -38.35 15.81 -25.35
N ALA A 622 -37.42 16.03 -24.40
CA ALA A 622 -37.61 16.57 -23.04
C ALA A 622 -38.59 15.90 -22.05
N THR A 623 -38.04 15.30 -21.00
CA THR A 623 -38.73 15.08 -19.72
C THR A 623 -38.94 16.40 -18.99
N THR A 624 -40.12 16.59 -18.38
CA THR A 624 -40.47 17.77 -17.56
C THR A 624 -40.82 17.32 -16.15
N GLU A 625 -40.53 18.15 -15.13
CA GLU A 625 -40.89 17.90 -13.74
C GLU A 625 -42.38 17.58 -13.52
N ALA A 626 -42.68 16.78 -12.50
CA ALA A 626 -44.04 16.53 -12.04
C ALA A 626 -44.13 16.54 -10.49
N ARG A 627 -44.33 17.73 -9.90
CA ARG A 627 -44.78 17.86 -8.51
C ARG A 627 -46.26 17.48 -8.38
N LEU A 628 -46.58 16.54 -7.49
CA LEU A 628 -47.92 16.34 -6.90
C LEU A 628 -47.78 15.93 -5.42
N SER A 629 -48.87 16.05 -4.66
CA SER A 629 -48.81 16.32 -3.21
C SER A 629 -49.88 15.60 -2.36
N ASP A 630 -49.47 15.33 -1.12
CA ASP A 630 -50.24 15.22 0.14
C ASP A 630 -51.18 14.02 0.43
N ASP A 631 -51.21 13.67 1.73
CA ASP A 631 -52.09 12.75 2.50
C ASP A 631 -52.08 11.24 2.12
N ASP A 632 -52.03 10.27 3.06
CA ASP A 632 -52.72 10.22 4.37
C ASP A 632 -52.08 9.24 5.41
N ASP A 633 -52.32 9.52 6.70
CA ASP A 633 -52.20 8.75 7.98
C ASP A 633 -50.92 7.96 8.40
N SER A 634 -50.76 7.72 9.71
CA SER A 634 -49.57 7.14 10.39
C SER A 634 -49.91 5.97 11.36
N PRO A 635 -48.93 5.28 11.98
CA PRO A 635 -48.48 5.72 13.32
C PRO A 635 -46.99 5.49 13.65
N ALA A 636 -46.44 6.27 14.59
CA ALA A 636 -45.02 6.27 14.97
C ALA A 636 -44.65 5.41 16.19
N THR A 637 -43.37 5.03 16.29
CA THR A 637 -42.74 4.47 17.51
C THR A 637 -41.79 5.47 18.18
N THR A 638 -42.27 6.03 19.30
CA THR A 638 -41.59 6.83 20.34
C THR A 638 -40.05 6.98 20.32
N ARG A 639 -39.58 8.24 20.19
CA ARG A 639 -38.27 8.74 20.66
C ARG A 639 -38.49 9.74 21.81
N ALA A 640 -37.65 9.73 22.84
CA ALA A 640 -37.59 10.76 23.89
C ALA A 640 -36.28 10.70 24.70
N PRO A 641 -35.77 11.81 25.28
CA PRO A 641 -35.89 13.21 24.85
C PRO A 641 -34.53 13.96 24.79
N ARG A 642 -34.46 15.07 24.03
CA ARG A 642 -33.40 16.10 24.21
C ARG A 642 -33.72 16.99 25.42
N PRO A 643 -32.71 17.59 26.07
CA PRO A 643 -32.80 18.91 26.66
C PRO A 643 -32.40 20.00 25.65
N SER A 644 -33.29 20.96 25.45
CA SER A 644 -33.10 22.33 24.94
C SER A 644 -32.74 23.27 26.09
N ASP A 645 -32.12 24.45 25.98
CA ASP A 645 -31.34 25.18 24.94
C ASP A 645 -30.53 26.24 25.75
N ASP A 646 -29.47 26.86 25.20
CA ASP A 646 -29.05 28.25 25.46
C ASP A 646 -27.86 28.61 24.53
N ASP A 647 -27.71 29.89 24.17
CA ASP A 647 -26.73 30.39 23.18
C ASP A 647 -25.27 30.46 23.69
N ASP A 648 -24.29 30.14 22.84
CA ASP A 648 -23.27 31.09 22.31
C ASP A 648 -22.22 30.37 21.42
N SER A 649 -21.61 31.09 20.47
CA SER A 649 -20.58 30.56 19.56
C SER A 649 -19.15 30.91 19.97
N PRO A 650 -18.19 29.98 19.83
CA PRO A 650 -16.81 30.28 19.45
C PRO A 650 -16.53 29.74 18.03
N ALA A 651 -15.95 30.47 17.08
CA ALA A 651 -14.80 31.39 17.14
C ALA A 651 -13.50 30.66 17.50
N THR A 652 -12.94 29.93 16.52
CA THR A 652 -11.57 29.41 16.54
C THR A 652 -10.59 30.54 16.87
N THR A 653 -9.68 30.32 17.82
CA THR A 653 -8.66 31.30 18.19
C THR A 653 -7.32 30.63 18.47
N ARG A 654 -6.39 30.84 17.53
CA ARG A 654 -4.96 30.46 17.57
C ARG A 654 -4.32 30.84 18.91
N ALA A 655 -3.71 29.88 19.59
CA ALA A 655 -2.98 30.10 20.84
C ALA A 655 -1.50 30.42 20.55
N PRO A 656 -0.94 31.55 21.05
CA PRO A 656 0.47 31.90 20.84
C PRO A 656 1.41 31.28 21.91
N ARG A 657 2.70 31.15 21.56
CA ARG A 657 3.79 30.66 22.44
C ARG A 657 3.83 31.42 23.80
N PRO A 658 4.10 30.74 24.93
CA PRO A 658 4.27 31.40 26.23
C PRO A 658 5.66 32.04 26.38
N SER A 659 5.75 33.09 27.21
CA SER A 659 7.00 33.73 27.63
C SER A 659 7.15 33.66 29.16
N ASP A 660 8.37 33.62 29.67
CA ASP A 660 8.68 33.53 31.11
C ASP A 660 8.08 34.68 31.95
N ASP A 661 7.55 34.36 33.14
CA ASP A 661 8.07 34.90 34.41
C ASP A 661 7.47 34.22 35.66
N ASP A 662 8.13 34.42 36.81
CA ASP A 662 7.97 33.76 38.12
C ASP A 662 6.62 34.05 38.86
N GLU A 663 5.98 33.02 39.46
CA GLU A 663 5.67 32.96 40.92
C GLU A 663 4.93 31.66 41.34
N SER A 664 5.41 30.99 42.39
CA SER A 664 4.79 29.78 42.99
C SER A 664 3.91 30.06 44.22
N PRO A 665 2.83 29.27 44.43
CA PRO A 665 2.35 28.97 45.78
C PRO A 665 2.16 27.46 46.05
N ALA A 666 2.73 26.96 47.14
CA ALA A 666 2.70 25.53 47.50
C ALA A 666 1.66 25.16 48.59
N THR A 667 1.08 23.95 48.54
CA THR A 667 0.21 23.40 49.59
C THR A 667 0.59 21.98 50.06
N THR A 668 1.45 21.92 51.08
CA THR A 668 1.40 20.98 52.23
C THR A 668 1.25 19.46 52.03
N ARG A 669 2.28 18.70 52.46
CA ARG A 669 2.18 17.31 52.94
C ARG A 669 2.73 17.18 54.38
N ALA A 670 2.17 16.28 55.19
CA ALA A 670 2.51 16.09 56.62
C ALA A 670 3.62 15.01 56.87
N PRO A 671 4.29 14.97 58.05
CA PRO A 671 5.71 14.55 58.11
C PRO A 671 6.14 13.42 59.09
N ARG A 672 7.32 12.83 58.80
CA ARG A 672 8.33 12.20 59.73
C ARG A 672 7.90 10.94 60.54
N PRO A 673 8.81 10.17 61.20
CA PRO A 673 10.25 10.35 61.53
C PRO A 673 11.21 9.52 60.63
N SER A 674 12.55 9.70 60.53
CA SER A 674 13.65 10.36 61.28
C SER A 674 14.43 9.51 62.31
N ASP A 675 15.73 9.33 62.06
CA ASP A 675 16.81 9.05 63.02
C ASP A 675 18.09 9.80 62.55
N ASP A 676 18.87 10.35 63.47
CA ASP A 676 20.15 11.07 63.27
C ASP A 676 21.34 10.12 63.68
N ASP A 677 22.65 10.44 63.74
CA ASP A 677 23.42 11.70 63.86
C ASP A 677 24.94 11.45 63.58
N GLU A 678 25.77 12.49 63.80
CA GLU A 678 27.24 12.57 63.93
C GLU A 678 28.12 12.77 62.67
N SER A 679 29.31 13.34 62.90
CA SER A 679 30.16 14.10 61.94
C SER A 679 31.63 14.16 62.45
N PRO A 680 32.53 15.07 61.98
CA PRO A 680 33.08 15.27 60.63
C PRO A 680 34.65 15.18 60.60
N ALA A 681 35.28 15.47 59.43
CA ALA A 681 36.35 16.50 59.26
C ALA A 681 37.61 16.14 58.41
N THR A 682 37.89 17.04 57.44
CA THR A 682 39.22 17.51 56.96
C THR A 682 40.24 16.59 56.26
N THR A 683 40.25 16.67 54.92
CA THR A 683 41.38 17.06 54.04
C THR A 683 42.85 16.88 54.50
N ARG A 684 43.70 16.31 53.61
CA ARG A 684 44.89 16.99 52.99
C ARG A 684 45.72 16.09 52.04
N ALA A 685 46.00 16.58 50.82
CA ALA A 685 47.08 16.09 49.93
C ALA A 685 48.35 16.99 50.09
N PRO A 686 49.59 16.60 49.68
CA PRO A 686 49.95 16.56 48.24
C PRO A 686 51.12 15.63 47.75
N GLN A 687 50.99 15.11 46.52
CA GLN A 687 52.04 14.93 45.47
C GLN A 687 53.32 14.05 45.67
N PRO A 688 54.08 13.72 44.58
CA PRO A 688 54.80 12.43 44.45
C PRO A 688 56.34 12.53 44.27
N SER A 689 56.99 11.38 44.01
CA SER A 689 58.32 11.30 43.37
C SER A 689 58.65 9.91 42.77
N ASP A 690 58.84 9.87 41.45
CA ASP A 690 59.96 9.33 40.66
C ASP A 690 60.48 7.85 40.76
N ASP A 691 60.64 7.26 39.56
CA ASP A 691 61.71 6.39 39.01
C ASP A 691 62.26 5.12 39.70
N GLY A 692 62.43 4.07 38.88
CA GLY A 692 63.37 2.96 39.12
C GLY A 692 62.99 1.64 38.41
N GLY A 693 63.62 1.31 37.27
CA GLY A 693 63.27 0.13 36.45
C GLY A 693 64.36 -0.93 36.25
N SER A 694 63.93 -2.15 35.89
CA SER A 694 64.67 -3.27 35.26
C SER A 694 63.66 -4.40 34.94
N ASP A 695 63.30 -4.71 33.70
CA ASP A 695 64.09 -5.36 32.63
C ASP A 695 64.25 -6.89 32.81
N THR A 696 63.49 -7.67 32.01
CA THR A 696 63.92 -8.95 31.40
C THR A 696 62.99 -9.33 30.23
N THR A 697 63.58 -9.84 29.15
CA THR A 697 63.00 -10.11 27.82
C THR A 697 62.35 -11.50 27.62
N ALA A 698 61.35 -11.60 26.74
CA ALA A 698 61.03 -12.74 25.85
C ALA A 698 59.95 -12.30 24.81
N VAL A 699 60.18 -12.33 23.48
CA VAL A 699 59.98 -13.47 22.51
C VAL A 699 58.49 -13.75 22.26
N GLU A 700 57.95 -13.76 21.03
CA GLU A 700 58.50 -13.59 19.64
C GLU A 700 57.44 -12.91 18.72
N ASP A 701 57.75 -12.69 17.43
CA ASP A 701 56.87 -12.07 16.40
C ASP A 701 55.60 -12.90 16.08
#